data_AF-Q9BHC1-F1
#
_entry.id   AF-Q9BHC1-F1
#
_cell.length_a   1.000
_cell.length_b   1.000
_cell.length_c   1.000
_cell.angle_alpha   90.00
_cell.angle_beta   90.00
_cell.angle_gamma   90.00
#
_symmetry.space_group_name_H-M   'P 1'
#
loop_
_entity.id
_entity.type
_entity.pdbx_description
1 polymer ?
#
loop_
_entity_poly.entity_id
_entity_poly.type
_entity_poly.pdbx_seq_one_letter_code
_entity_poly.pdbx_strand_id
1 'polypeptide(L)'
;MERLQEFHLSQLLDIVDSHWSRSTMLRYGTQYKDMVRDRIAQLATAAATQLEAKRRRQQEQQSSSSAAESTSAAAGALGATRRGEGHSTKTTGAGEECEDDGAVFVAEKQAADAQRSVDAILTHAENEITSATVYRALVVMGISAGHRKRDLAFFQLLGNYLTFFINDYRDPHELVRVLTALARAKIVPSPAFLNMIARRMPVLHKRIPLEPLPAYRALSNFARMGHTSMNTFRFLADCMFAHVEKHISEEKKQLTTMAAASKKPAAATEESDAKIASHAASGSAACMDRAQRCSQEVLEKERLRRMCGLKPSMFTRWLAILARFNAPHQQYLRPLVKPVILPMLPYFPPPSFTRLVSTTRVFKSTDRVLVEALVGRVCDVLAPAGKLTRVDVMELLRLISQDDTPVPTQLDRVLRICKDYLGSSTSTYTAEEVAANSADRSAAPRPRGTVTVVPRPRDMCNVVKLIGSFQKRDEIPLESLTPLLELTEDFAKRLAYLMELCVVSLTQVDAFLELCERHQIPDVSGALEQLMRKRRDVVLHAKRSPEAAAEDRDGRGSATDDEEAEEAYYGQLDIDVRETFNKILLTNDWNTHGRYRPLPGPLQVDFRNELTKVSALELLQAVDLFGKACPGALQDAPRLFLSRSLLEKLGKEGEVVVEEATNSLVIRQPRAELLTREDLQAFTALVERTPLEAVRTSPVVWVFIKEKAERLGLASVEATATARLTELHGMARRAYA
;
A
#
# COMPACT_ATOMS: atom_id res chain seq x y z
N MET A 1 -0.16 36.69 -9.99
CA MET A 1 -0.87 36.42 -8.73
C MET A 1 -1.97 37.46 -8.52
N GLU A 2 -1.63 38.74 -8.47
CA GLU A 2 -2.59 39.83 -8.24
C GLU A 2 -3.67 40.00 -9.32
N ARG A 3 -3.38 39.59 -10.57
CA ARG A 3 -4.29 39.72 -11.73
C ARG A 3 -5.17 38.51 -12.01
N LEU A 4 -5.27 37.53 -11.09
CA LEU A 4 -6.04 36.29 -11.32
C LEU A 4 -7.54 36.52 -11.61
N GLN A 5 -8.09 37.66 -11.14
CA GLN A 5 -9.49 38.04 -11.34
C GLN A 5 -9.80 38.45 -12.79
N GLU A 6 -8.77 38.82 -13.57
CA GLU A 6 -8.92 39.29 -14.97
C GLU A 6 -8.99 38.13 -15.99
N PHE A 7 -8.70 36.90 -15.57
CA PHE A 7 -8.61 35.75 -16.46
C PHE A 7 -9.86 34.86 -16.38
N HIS A 8 -10.32 34.41 -17.55
CA HIS A 8 -11.35 33.38 -17.66
C HIS A 8 -10.86 32.04 -17.12
N LEU A 9 -11.79 31.17 -16.73
CA LEU A 9 -11.47 29.86 -16.17
C LEU A 9 -10.61 29.02 -17.12
N SER A 10 -10.88 29.07 -18.42
CA SER A 10 -10.11 28.37 -19.45
C SER A 10 -8.64 28.81 -19.46
N GLN A 11 -8.39 30.11 -19.39
CA GLN A 11 -7.05 30.72 -19.39
C GLN A 11 -6.29 30.39 -18.11
N LEU A 12 -6.96 30.41 -16.96
CA LEU A 12 -6.37 30.00 -15.68
C LEU A 12 -5.88 28.54 -15.73
N LEU A 13 -6.70 27.65 -16.33
CA LEU A 13 -6.32 26.25 -16.50
C LEU A 13 -5.17 26.07 -17.50
N ASP A 14 -5.10 26.87 -18.57
CA ASP A 14 -3.96 26.87 -19.51
C ASP A 14 -2.64 27.22 -18.80
N ILE A 15 -2.67 28.22 -17.93
CA ILE A 15 -1.48 28.65 -17.17
C ILE A 15 -1.04 27.56 -16.19
N VAL A 16 -1.98 26.87 -15.53
CA VAL A 16 -1.66 25.78 -14.60
C VAL A 16 -1.12 24.54 -15.33
N ASP A 17 -1.62 24.26 -16.54
CA ASP A 17 -1.21 23.10 -17.35
C ASP A 17 0.13 23.33 -18.09
N SER A 18 0.60 24.58 -18.16
CA SER A 18 1.88 24.92 -18.80
C SER A 18 3.10 24.31 -18.09
N HIS A 19 4.13 23.97 -18.85
CA HIS A 19 5.36 23.40 -18.32
C HIS A 19 6.21 24.47 -17.59
N TRP A 20 6.18 24.44 -16.25
CA TRP A 20 7.02 25.31 -15.42
C TRP A 20 8.38 24.65 -15.16
N SER A 21 9.45 25.45 -15.13
CA SER A 21 10.76 24.96 -14.69
C SER A 21 10.70 24.51 -13.23
N ARG A 22 11.53 23.52 -12.85
CA ARG A 22 11.50 22.91 -11.50
C ARG A 22 11.75 23.94 -10.39
N SER A 23 12.62 24.93 -10.62
CA SER A 23 12.90 26.02 -9.68
C SER A 23 11.68 26.95 -9.48
N THR A 24 10.98 27.30 -10.56
CA THR A 24 9.76 28.12 -10.50
C THR A 24 8.60 27.38 -9.84
N MET A 25 8.46 26.09 -10.12
CA MET A 25 7.44 25.24 -9.49
C MET A 25 7.64 25.15 -7.97
N LEU A 26 8.89 25.02 -7.50
CA LEU A 26 9.20 24.95 -6.07
C LEU A 26 8.99 26.28 -5.35
N ARG A 27 9.31 27.42 -5.99
CA ARG A 27 9.19 28.75 -5.37
C ARG A 27 7.76 29.30 -5.38
N TYR A 28 7.00 29.07 -6.45
CA TYR A 28 5.72 29.75 -6.67
C TYR A 28 4.57 28.81 -7.07
N GLY A 29 4.86 27.60 -7.51
CA GLY A 29 3.88 26.69 -8.11
C GLY A 29 2.77 26.25 -7.15
N THR A 30 3.11 25.97 -5.89
CA THR A 30 2.10 25.55 -4.90
C THR A 30 1.14 26.70 -4.56
N GLN A 31 1.67 27.88 -4.26
CA GLN A 31 0.86 29.05 -3.89
C GLN A 31 -0.02 29.51 -5.06
N TYR A 32 0.52 29.54 -6.29
CA TYR A 32 -0.25 29.90 -7.49
C TYR A 32 -1.42 28.95 -7.71
N LYS A 33 -1.18 27.64 -7.62
CA LYS A 33 -2.25 26.63 -7.79
C LYS A 33 -3.32 26.75 -6.71
N ASP A 34 -2.94 27.05 -5.47
CA ASP A 34 -3.91 27.25 -4.39
C ASP A 34 -4.79 28.48 -4.67
N MET A 35 -4.22 29.61 -5.09
CA MET A 35 -5.00 30.79 -5.49
C MET A 35 -5.92 30.53 -6.69
N VAL A 36 -5.48 29.71 -7.66
CA VAL A 36 -6.35 29.29 -8.77
C VAL A 36 -7.48 28.39 -8.27
N ARG A 37 -7.24 27.45 -7.33
CA ARG A 37 -8.32 26.64 -6.72
C ARG A 37 -9.36 27.52 -6.04
N ASP A 38 -8.91 28.49 -5.26
CA ASP A 38 -9.79 29.42 -4.54
C ASP A 38 -10.63 30.24 -5.53
N ARG A 39 -10.02 30.71 -6.61
CA ARG A 39 -10.72 31.43 -7.68
C ARG A 39 -11.79 30.57 -8.38
N ILE A 40 -11.46 29.32 -8.68
CA ILE A 40 -12.41 28.38 -9.28
C ILE A 40 -13.55 28.06 -8.30
N ALA A 41 -13.25 27.90 -7.01
CA ALA A 41 -14.26 27.66 -5.98
C ALA A 41 -15.21 28.86 -5.84
N GLN A 42 -14.70 30.09 -5.88
CA GLN A 42 -15.52 31.31 -5.89
C GLN A 42 -16.47 31.35 -7.10
N LEU A 43 -15.98 31.06 -8.30
CA LEU A 43 -16.79 30.99 -9.51
C LEU A 43 -17.86 29.88 -9.42
N ALA A 44 -17.49 28.71 -8.90
CA ALA A 44 -18.44 27.60 -8.69
C ALA A 44 -19.53 27.98 -7.68
N THR A 45 -19.19 28.57 -6.54
CA THR A 45 -20.18 29.00 -5.54
C THR A 45 -21.10 30.10 -6.07
N ALA A 46 -20.56 31.07 -6.83
CA ALA A 46 -21.37 32.11 -7.48
C ALA A 46 -22.31 31.53 -8.54
N ALA A 47 -21.86 30.56 -9.34
CA ALA A 47 -22.72 29.86 -10.30
C ALA A 47 -23.84 29.07 -9.59
N ALA A 48 -23.58 28.50 -8.41
CA ALA A 48 -24.56 27.73 -7.65
C ALA A 48 -25.71 28.62 -7.17
N THR A 49 -25.38 29.77 -6.57
CA THR A 49 -26.37 30.73 -6.07
C THR A 49 -27.21 31.33 -7.21
N GLN A 50 -26.60 31.59 -8.36
CA GLN A 50 -27.32 32.04 -9.56
C GLN A 50 -28.30 30.98 -10.09
N LEU A 51 -27.90 29.70 -10.09
CA LEU A 51 -28.72 28.59 -10.55
C LEU A 51 -29.89 28.32 -9.58
N GLU A 52 -29.67 28.39 -8.27
CA GLU A 52 -30.73 28.30 -7.26
C GLU A 52 -31.72 29.47 -7.36
N ALA A 53 -31.23 30.69 -7.56
CA ALA A 53 -32.09 31.85 -7.78
C ALA A 53 -32.95 31.71 -9.06
N LYS A 54 -32.38 31.16 -10.15
CA LYS A 54 -33.15 30.84 -11.36
C LYS A 54 -34.21 29.77 -11.13
N ARG A 55 -33.90 28.70 -10.38
CA ARG A 55 -34.87 27.65 -10.01
C ARG A 55 -36.02 28.21 -9.16
N ARG A 56 -35.74 29.05 -8.16
CA ARG A 56 -36.77 29.70 -7.35
C ARG A 56 -37.68 30.58 -8.20
N ARG A 57 -37.11 31.40 -9.10
CA ARG A 57 -37.88 32.22 -10.05
C ARG A 57 -38.74 31.38 -10.99
N GLN A 58 -38.24 30.25 -11.48
CA GLN A 58 -39.02 29.34 -12.33
C GLN A 58 -40.14 28.64 -11.57
N GLN A 59 -39.91 28.29 -10.30
CA GLN A 59 -40.91 27.68 -9.43
C GLN A 59 -42.00 28.69 -9.03
N GLU A 60 -41.63 29.96 -8.82
CA GLU A 60 -42.54 31.10 -8.61
C GLU A 60 -43.32 31.48 -9.89
N GLN A 61 -42.71 31.32 -11.07
CA GLN A 61 -43.38 31.52 -12.36
C GLN A 61 -44.34 30.37 -12.70
N GLN A 62 -44.00 29.13 -12.33
CA GLN A 62 -44.91 27.99 -12.48
C GLN A 62 -46.10 28.09 -11.52
N SER A 63 -45.89 28.49 -10.26
CA SER A 63 -46.99 28.71 -9.31
C SER A 63 -47.87 29.90 -9.68
N SER A 64 -47.31 30.98 -10.23
CA SER A 64 -48.10 32.12 -10.75
C SER A 64 -48.80 31.84 -12.09
N SER A 65 -48.28 30.95 -12.94
CA SER A 65 -48.99 30.48 -14.15
C SER A 65 -50.21 29.60 -13.81
N SER A 66 -50.12 28.78 -12.76
CA SER A 66 -51.25 27.98 -12.27
C SER A 66 -52.33 28.80 -11.55
N ALA A 67 -52.00 30.00 -11.08
CA ALA A 67 -52.94 30.93 -10.45
C ALA A 67 -53.64 31.85 -11.47
N ALA A 68 -53.06 32.02 -12.66
CA ALA A 68 -53.61 32.86 -13.73
C ALA A 68 -54.61 32.13 -14.65
N GLU A 69 -54.64 30.79 -14.65
CA GLU A 69 -55.69 30.00 -15.35
C GLU A 69 -56.93 29.73 -14.47
N SER A 70 -56.93 30.13 -13.20
CA SER A 70 -58.07 29.93 -12.28
C SER A 70 -59.02 31.13 -12.11
N THR A 71 -59.03 32.06 -13.07
CA THR A 71 -59.99 33.19 -13.09
C THR A 71 -60.73 33.36 -14.43
N SER A 72 -61.09 32.28 -15.13
CA SER A 72 -62.24 32.32 -16.04
C SER A 72 -62.87 30.95 -16.29
N ALA A 73 -63.64 30.43 -15.33
CA ALA A 73 -64.84 29.62 -15.57
C ALA A 73 -65.36 29.06 -14.24
N ALA A 74 -66.27 29.80 -13.60
CA ALA A 74 -67.22 29.20 -12.67
C ALA A 74 -68.46 28.80 -13.47
N ALA A 75 -68.65 27.50 -13.75
CA ALA A 75 -69.95 26.87 -13.95
C ALA A 75 -69.79 25.33 -14.05
N GLY A 76 -70.43 24.59 -13.14
CA GLY A 76 -70.89 23.23 -13.44
C GLY A 76 -70.24 22.07 -12.69
N ALA A 77 -70.81 21.75 -11.53
CA ALA A 77 -71.29 20.41 -11.16
C ALA A 77 -70.31 19.21 -10.97
N LEU A 78 -70.27 18.78 -9.70
CA LEU A 78 -70.41 17.39 -9.18
C LEU A 78 -69.24 16.39 -9.29
N GLY A 79 -68.78 15.94 -8.11
CA GLY A 79 -68.09 14.65 -7.92
C GLY A 79 -67.28 14.57 -6.63
N ALA A 80 -67.87 14.04 -5.56
CA ALA A 80 -67.33 13.98 -4.20
C ALA A 80 -66.44 12.75 -3.89
N THR A 81 -65.75 12.84 -2.74
CA THR A 81 -65.11 11.80 -1.86
C THR A 81 -63.66 11.40 -2.19
N ARG A 82 -62.68 11.26 -1.28
CA ARG A 82 -62.58 10.99 0.19
C ARG A 82 -61.13 11.38 0.63
N ARG A 83 -60.90 12.21 1.67
CA ARG A 83 -60.70 11.94 3.12
C ARG A 83 -59.29 11.48 3.55
N GLY A 84 -58.70 12.23 4.50
CA GLY A 84 -57.49 11.90 5.28
C GLY A 84 -56.67 13.15 5.65
N GLU A 85 -57.23 14.13 6.37
CA GLU A 85 -57.04 14.34 7.82
C GLU A 85 -55.58 14.26 8.30
N GLY A 86 -54.97 15.44 8.48
CA GLY A 86 -53.76 15.62 9.28
C GLY A 86 -54.11 15.99 10.72
N HIS A 87 -53.34 15.46 11.67
CA HIS A 87 -53.14 16.10 12.96
C HIS A 87 -51.71 15.91 13.47
N SER A 88 -51.24 17.04 14.01
CA SER A 88 -49.95 17.35 14.62
C SER A 88 -49.78 16.66 15.98
N THR A 89 -48.53 16.44 16.41
CA THR A 89 -48.04 16.97 17.70
C THR A 89 -46.53 16.74 17.91
N LYS A 90 -45.93 17.76 18.53
CA LYS A 90 -44.53 17.92 18.93
C LYS A 90 -44.00 16.81 19.83
N THR A 91 -42.70 16.52 19.72
CA THR A 91 -41.83 16.25 20.87
C THR A 91 -40.50 16.97 20.71
N THR A 92 -40.06 17.53 21.83
CA THR A 92 -38.90 18.37 22.06
C THR A 92 -37.69 17.52 22.44
N GLY A 93 -36.50 17.94 22.01
CA GLY A 93 -35.24 17.80 22.76
C GLY A 93 -34.33 16.64 22.34
N ALA A 94 -33.19 16.98 21.74
CA ALA A 94 -31.84 16.66 22.21
C ALA A 94 -30.85 17.11 21.13
N GLY A 95 -29.84 17.89 21.54
CA GLY A 95 -28.84 18.44 20.64
C GLY A 95 -28.05 17.35 19.96
N GLU A 96 -28.05 17.37 18.64
CA GLU A 96 -26.92 16.87 17.87
C GLU A 96 -26.00 18.06 17.67
N GLU A 97 -24.88 18.03 18.40
CA GLU A 97 -23.75 18.90 18.17
C GLU A 97 -23.31 18.71 16.71
N CYS A 98 -23.72 19.64 15.84
CA CYS A 98 -23.09 19.82 14.55
C CYS A 98 -21.62 20.13 14.83
N GLU A 99 -20.75 19.15 14.64
CA GLU A 99 -19.33 19.41 14.46
C GLU A 99 -19.19 20.45 13.34
N ASP A 100 -18.78 21.65 13.74
CA ASP A 100 -18.49 22.79 12.89
C ASP A 100 -17.31 22.44 11.98
N ASP A 101 -17.64 21.86 10.82
CA ASP A 101 -16.70 21.50 9.77
C ASP A 101 -16.24 22.80 9.09
N GLY A 102 -15.26 23.45 9.73
CA GLY A 102 -14.78 24.78 9.35
C GLY A 102 -14.55 24.92 7.84
N ALA A 103 -15.33 25.79 7.20
CA ALA A 103 -15.25 26.08 5.79
C ALA A 103 -13.83 26.52 5.41
N VAL A 104 -13.06 25.61 4.80
CA VAL A 104 -11.65 25.85 4.42
C VAL A 104 -11.52 26.96 3.36
N PHE A 105 -12.59 27.23 2.61
CA PHE A 105 -12.71 28.39 1.76
C PHE A 105 -13.40 29.51 2.54
N VAL A 106 -12.58 30.43 3.01
CA VAL A 106 -12.99 31.60 3.80
C VAL A 106 -14.07 32.39 3.04
N ALA A 107 -15.31 32.35 3.55
CA ALA A 107 -16.33 33.35 3.28
C ALA A 107 -16.05 34.67 4.04
N GLU A 108 -15.17 34.65 5.06
CA GLU A 108 -14.85 35.77 5.96
C GLU A 108 -13.83 36.79 5.42
N LYS A 109 -13.74 37.00 4.11
CA LYS A 109 -13.06 38.18 3.56
C LYS A 109 -13.90 38.99 2.57
N GLN A 110 -15.22 38.88 2.67
CA GLN A 110 -16.16 39.75 1.97
C GLN A 110 -16.74 40.79 2.93
N ALA A 111 -15.91 41.76 3.33
CA ALA A 111 -16.41 43.02 3.93
C ALA A 111 -15.45 44.20 3.76
N ALA A 112 -14.16 44.01 3.45
CA ALA A 112 -13.19 45.11 3.41
C ALA A 112 -12.66 45.49 2.00
N ASP A 113 -12.89 44.68 0.95
CA ASP A 113 -12.35 44.91 -0.40
C ASP A 113 -13.43 45.15 -1.48
N ALA A 114 -14.64 45.58 -1.10
CA ALA A 114 -15.74 45.87 -2.04
C ALA A 114 -15.53 47.13 -2.92
N GLN A 115 -14.31 47.67 -3.00
CA GLN A 115 -14.00 48.94 -3.68
C GLN A 115 -12.88 48.88 -4.73
N ARG A 116 -12.61 47.71 -5.31
CA ARG A 116 -11.82 47.61 -6.55
C ARG A 116 -12.52 46.69 -7.56
N SER A 117 -13.09 47.31 -8.60
CA SER A 117 -13.70 46.73 -9.81
C SER A 117 -14.68 45.57 -9.60
N VAL A 118 -15.96 45.79 -9.94
CA VAL A 118 -16.95 44.72 -10.07
C VAL A 118 -16.38 43.64 -11.00
N ASP A 119 -16.15 42.46 -10.44
CA ASP A 119 -15.60 41.31 -11.14
C ASP A 119 -16.61 40.80 -12.15
N ALA A 120 -16.48 41.28 -13.40
CA ALA A 120 -17.40 40.98 -14.49
C ALA A 120 -17.49 39.46 -14.80
N ILE A 121 -16.41 38.72 -14.52
CA ILE A 121 -16.37 37.26 -14.73
C ILE A 121 -17.17 36.56 -13.64
N LEU A 122 -17.07 37.00 -12.37
CA LEU A 122 -17.87 36.46 -11.27
C LEU A 122 -19.37 36.75 -11.44
N THR A 123 -19.73 37.90 -12.01
CA THR A 123 -21.14 38.21 -12.32
C THR A 123 -21.73 37.30 -13.41
N HIS A 124 -20.89 36.74 -14.29
CA HIS A 124 -21.27 35.79 -15.34
C HIS A 124 -20.75 34.37 -15.07
N ALA A 125 -20.62 33.98 -13.79
CA ALA A 125 -20.05 32.70 -13.38
C ALA A 125 -20.74 31.47 -14.01
N GLU A 126 -22.03 31.54 -14.33
CA GLU A 126 -22.75 30.47 -15.03
C GLU A 126 -22.22 30.17 -16.44
N ASN A 127 -21.63 31.15 -17.12
CA ASN A 127 -21.02 30.97 -18.44
C ASN A 127 -19.61 30.38 -18.34
N GLU A 128 -18.95 30.54 -17.19
CA GLU A 128 -17.61 30.01 -16.92
C GLU A 128 -17.66 28.53 -16.47
N ILE A 129 -18.63 28.17 -15.64
CA ILE A 129 -18.79 26.81 -15.09
C ILE A 129 -19.63 25.95 -16.04
N THR A 130 -18.97 25.44 -17.08
CA THR A 130 -19.53 24.51 -18.07
C THR A 130 -19.06 23.08 -17.81
N SER A 131 -19.72 22.09 -18.42
CA SER A 131 -19.32 20.68 -18.33
C SER A 131 -17.85 20.46 -18.71
N ALA A 132 -17.37 21.16 -19.75
CA ALA A 132 -16.00 21.09 -20.24
C ALA A 132 -14.99 21.72 -19.26
N THR A 133 -15.30 22.89 -18.69
CA THR A 133 -14.39 23.56 -17.74
C THR A 133 -14.34 22.85 -16.40
N VAL A 134 -15.46 22.29 -15.92
CA VAL A 134 -15.50 21.45 -14.71
C VAL A 134 -14.64 20.19 -14.87
N TYR A 135 -14.81 19.48 -15.99
CA TYR A 135 -13.98 18.30 -16.30
C TYR A 135 -12.50 18.67 -16.35
N ARG A 136 -12.16 19.74 -17.06
CA ARG A 136 -10.77 20.19 -17.22
C ARG A 136 -10.16 20.60 -15.89
N ALA A 137 -10.90 21.34 -15.05
CA ALA A 137 -10.47 21.75 -13.73
C ALA A 137 -10.17 20.53 -12.84
N LEU A 138 -11.06 19.53 -12.82
CA LEU A 138 -10.83 18.29 -12.06
C LEU A 138 -9.55 17.58 -12.51
N VAL A 139 -9.33 17.46 -13.83
CA VAL A 139 -8.15 16.76 -14.37
C VAL A 139 -6.85 17.52 -14.10
N VAL A 140 -6.78 18.81 -14.45
CA VAL A 140 -5.57 19.63 -14.33
C VAL A 140 -5.18 19.78 -12.86
N MET A 141 -6.15 20.12 -12.00
CA MET A 141 -5.88 20.31 -10.57
C MET A 141 -5.57 18.99 -9.86
N GLY A 142 -6.15 17.87 -10.33
CA GLY A 142 -5.96 16.54 -9.74
C GLY A 142 -4.57 15.94 -9.96
N ILE A 143 -3.82 16.43 -10.96
CA ILE A 143 -2.43 16.00 -11.17
C ILE A 143 -1.51 16.48 -10.03
N SER A 144 -1.86 17.59 -9.38
CA SER A 144 -1.03 18.24 -8.36
C SER A 144 -1.68 18.34 -6.98
N ALA A 145 -2.81 17.66 -6.80
CA ALA A 145 -3.55 17.60 -5.53
C ALA A 145 -2.91 16.60 -4.55
N GLY A 146 -2.92 16.95 -3.27
CA GLY A 146 -2.51 16.09 -2.16
C GLY A 146 -3.64 15.86 -1.15
N HIS A 147 -3.33 15.25 0.00
CA HIS A 147 -4.29 15.04 1.11
C HIS A 147 -4.54 16.32 1.94
N ARG A 148 -4.54 17.50 1.33
CA ARG A 148 -4.80 18.76 2.05
C ARG A 148 -6.31 18.96 2.20
N LYS A 149 -6.77 19.46 3.36
CA LYS A 149 -8.20 19.78 3.58
C LYS A 149 -8.78 20.67 2.46
N ARG A 150 -7.99 21.65 1.99
CA ARG A 150 -8.35 22.52 0.86
C ARG A 150 -8.56 21.77 -0.45
N ASP A 151 -7.68 20.81 -0.76
CA ASP A 151 -7.83 19.98 -1.96
C ASP A 151 -9.13 19.16 -1.86
N LEU A 152 -9.40 18.54 -0.71
CA LEU A 152 -10.62 17.76 -0.49
C LEU A 152 -11.90 18.56 -0.77
N ALA A 153 -12.02 19.74 -0.17
CA ALA A 153 -13.20 20.59 -0.32
C ALA A 153 -13.37 21.07 -1.78
N PHE A 154 -12.27 21.38 -2.48
CA PHE A 154 -12.31 21.76 -3.90
C PHE A 154 -12.90 20.67 -4.79
N PHE A 155 -12.45 19.42 -4.63
CA PHE A 155 -12.92 18.30 -5.44
C PHE A 155 -14.32 17.84 -5.05
N GLN A 156 -14.74 18.01 -3.80
CA GLN A 156 -16.13 17.79 -3.39
C GLN A 156 -17.06 18.79 -4.08
N LEU A 157 -16.72 20.08 -4.07
CA LEU A 157 -17.47 21.14 -4.73
C LEU A 157 -17.64 20.87 -6.24
N LEU A 158 -16.54 20.62 -6.95
CA LEU A 158 -16.60 20.31 -8.39
C LEU A 158 -17.21 18.94 -8.68
N GLY A 159 -17.15 17.98 -7.76
CA GLY A 159 -17.82 16.68 -7.87
C GLY A 159 -19.34 16.80 -7.94
N ASN A 160 -19.92 17.75 -7.21
CA ASN A 160 -21.35 18.06 -7.29
C ASN A 160 -21.73 18.62 -8.67
N TYR A 161 -20.91 19.51 -9.23
CA TYR A 161 -21.09 20.03 -10.59
C TYR A 161 -20.94 18.95 -11.67
N LEU A 162 -19.97 18.05 -11.52
CA LEU A 162 -19.83 16.91 -12.43
C LEU A 162 -21.09 16.04 -12.42
N THR A 163 -21.71 15.87 -11.25
CA THR A 163 -22.97 15.13 -11.11
C THR A 163 -24.11 15.82 -11.85
N PHE A 164 -24.20 17.15 -11.75
CA PHE A 164 -25.17 17.94 -12.49
C PHE A 164 -25.00 17.79 -14.02
N PHE A 165 -23.76 17.85 -14.52
CA PHE A 165 -23.44 17.76 -15.95
C PHE A 165 -23.21 16.33 -16.47
N ILE A 166 -23.56 15.29 -15.70
CA ILE A 166 -23.17 13.90 -16.03
C ILE A 166 -23.68 13.44 -17.42
N ASN A 167 -24.81 13.98 -17.86
CA ASN A 167 -25.44 13.65 -19.14
C ASN A 167 -24.79 14.35 -20.34
N ASP A 168 -24.07 15.45 -20.10
CA ASP A 168 -23.42 16.24 -21.14
C ASP A 168 -22.11 15.60 -21.60
N TYR A 169 -21.48 14.80 -20.75
CA TYR A 169 -20.32 13.99 -21.11
C TYR A 169 -20.71 12.90 -22.09
N ARG A 170 -20.07 12.93 -23.27
CA ARG A 170 -20.31 11.99 -24.38
C ARG A 170 -19.21 10.94 -24.52
N ASP A 171 -18.01 11.22 -23.99
CA ASP A 171 -16.85 10.35 -24.07
C ASP A 171 -16.63 9.61 -22.74
N PRO A 172 -16.64 8.26 -22.70
CA PRO A 172 -16.34 7.54 -21.47
C PRO A 172 -14.91 7.79 -20.96
N HIS A 173 -13.95 8.14 -21.82
CA HIS A 173 -12.57 8.44 -21.42
C HIS A 173 -12.46 9.67 -20.51
N GLU A 174 -13.36 10.66 -20.67
CA GLU A 174 -13.41 11.84 -19.79
C GLU A 174 -13.74 11.41 -18.36
N LEU A 175 -14.75 10.55 -18.18
CA LEU A 175 -15.14 10.02 -16.87
C LEU A 175 -13.99 9.21 -16.23
N VAL A 176 -13.26 8.41 -17.02
CA VAL A 176 -12.07 7.66 -16.54
C VAL A 176 -10.98 8.62 -16.06
N ARG A 177 -10.75 9.73 -16.77
CA ARG A 177 -9.75 10.74 -16.41
C ARG A 177 -10.14 11.46 -15.11
N VAL A 178 -11.42 11.76 -14.91
CA VAL A 178 -11.93 12.32 -13.63
C VAL A 178 -11.71 11.33 -12.49
N LEU A 179 -12.09 10.06 -12.64
CA LEU A 179 -11.80 9.04 -11.63
C LEU A 179 -10.30 8.94 -11.32
N THR A 180 -9.45 9.04 -12.35
CA THR A 180 -8.00 9.01 -12.18
C THR A 180 -7.49 10.24 -11.42
N ALA A 181 -8.05 11.41 -11.69
CA ALA A 181 -7.70 12.67 -11.03
C ALA A 181 -8.09 12.63 -9.54
N LEU A 182 -9.34 12.26 -9.22
CA LEU A 182 -9.81 12.10 -7.85
C LEU A 182 -8.96 11.08 -7.07
N ALA A 183 -8.63 9.97 -7.73
CA ALA A 183 -7.87 8.92 -7.10
C ALA A 183 -6.37 9.31 -6.93
N ARG A 184 -5.83 10.21 -7.76
CA ARG A 184 -4.50 10.82 -7.54
C ARG A 184 -4.51 11.83 -6.40
N ALA A 185 -5.57 12.64 -6.31
CA ALA A 185 -5.85 13.51 -5.17
C ALA A 185 -6.13 12.73 -3.87
N LYS A 186 -6.25 11.39 -3.96
CA LYS A 186 -6.57 10.48 -2.86
C LYS A 186 -7.90 10.81 -2.17
N ILE A 187 -8.86 11.24 -2.98
CA ILE A 187 -10.21 11.55 -2.53
C ILE A 187 -11.07 10.32 -2.77
N VAL A 188 -11.83 9.96 -1.75
CA VAL A 188 -12.83 8.88 -1.81
C VAL A 188 -14.19 9.54 -2.03
N PRO A 189 -14.76 9.47 -3.25
CA PRO A 189 -16.06 10.08 -3.52
C PRO A 189 -17.18 9.32 -2.84
N SER A 190 -18.37 9.94 -2.75
CA SER A 190 -19.55 9.26 -2.20
C SER A 190 -19.93 8.02 -3.03
N PRO A 191 -20.49 6.96 -2.42
CA PRO A 191 -20.95 5.78 -3.16
C PRO A 191 -21.97 6.11 -4.25
N ALA A 192 -22.83 7.11 -4.03
CA ALA A 192 -23.80 7.58 -5.00
C ALA A 192 -23.13 8.14 -6.27
N PHE A 193 -22.08 8.96 -6.09
CA PHE A 193 -21.29 9.50 -7.19
C PHE A 193 -20.60 8.39 -8.01
N LEU A 194 -19.98 7.42 -7.33
CA LEU A 194 -19.34 6.28 -7.98
C LEU A 194 -20.36 5.43 -8.77
N ASN A 195 -21.53 5.17 -8.19
CA ASN A 195 -22.62 4.46 -8.85
C ASN A 195 -23.13 5.18 -10.10
N MET A 196 -23.27 6.50 -10.04
CA MET A 196 -23.70 7.31 -11.17
C MET A 196 -22.71 7.21 -12.35
N ILE A 197 -21.41 7.40 -12.10
CA ILE A 197 -20.37 7.24 -13.13
C ILE A 197 -20.39 5.81 -13.68
N ALA A 198 -20.47 4.81 -12.81
CA ALA A 198 -20.50 3.40 -13.18
C ALA A 198 -21.71 3.03 -14.05
N ARG A 199 -22.87 3.66 -13.84
CA ARG A 199 -24.07 3.48 -14.68
C ARG A 199 -23.95 4.18 -16.03
N ARG A 200 -23.29 5.33 -16.08
CA ARG A 200 -23.12 6.12 -17.32
C ARG A 200 -22.10 5.50 -18.27
N MET A 201 -21.01 4.91 -17.76
CA MET A 201 -19.95 4.32 -18.59
C MET A 201 -20.42 3.29 -19.64
N PRO A 202 -21.26 2.29 -19.30
CA PRO A 202 -21.79 1.34 -20.29
C PRO A 202 -22.65 1.99 -21.38
N VAL A 203 -23.37 3.07 -21.05
CA VAL A 203 -24.20 3.80 -22.02
C VAL A 203 -23.31 4.52 -23.04
N LEU A 204 -22.23 5.15 -22.56
CA LEU A 204 -21.27 5.85 -23.42
C LEU A 204 -20.43 4.89 -24.26
N HIS A 205 -20.08 3.73 -23.71
CA HIS A 205 -19.34 2.68 -24.41
C HIS A 205 -20.00 2.23 -25.72
N LYS A 206 -21.34 2.24 -25.78
CA LYS A 206 -22.09 1.89 -27.00
C LYS A 206 -21.80 2.82 -28.17
N ARG A 207 -21.42 4.08 -27.90
CA ARG A 207 -21.10 5.09 -28.92
C ARG A 207 -19.60 5.16 -29.19
N ILE A 208 -18.80 5.21 -28.13
CA ILE A 208 -17.35 5.28 -28.20
C ILE A 208 -16.79 4.11 -27.38
N PRO A 209 -16.22 3.08 -28.03
CA PRO A 209 -15.76 1.89 -27.33
C PRO A 209 -14.60 2.22 -26.39
N LEU A 210 -14.65 1.64 -25.21
CA LEU A 210 -13.66 1.88 -24.16
C LEU A 210 -12.45 0.97 -24.39
N GLU A 211 -11.31 1.57 -24.70
CA GLU A 211 -10.04 0.86 -24.88
C GLU A 211 -9.57 0.13 -23.60
N PRO A 212 -8.73 -0.91 -23.72
CA PRO A 212 -8.30 -1.74 -22.58
C PRO A 212 -7.59 -0.95 -21.46
N LEU A 213 -6.72 0.01 -21.82
CA LEU A 213 -5.97 0.77 -20.83
C LEU A 213 -6.87 1.73 -20.01
N PRO A 214 -7.74 2.55 -20.63
CA PRO A 214 -8.79 3.28 -19.92
C PRO A 214 -9.74 2.39 -19.10
N ALA A 215 -10.17 1.24 -19.63
CA ALA A 215 -11.01 0.29 -18.88
C ALA A 215 -10.31 -0.23 -17.62
N TYR A 216 -9.03 -0.61 -17.72
CA TYR A 216 -8.20 -0.98 -16.57
C TYR A 216 -8.06 0.17 -15.56
N ARG A 217 -7.85 1.42 -16.02
CA ARG A 217 -7.75 2.57 -15.13
C ARG A 217 -9.04 2.81 -14.36
N ALA A 218 -10.20 2.74 -15.01
CA ALA A 218 -11.49 2.81 -14.33
C ALA A 218 -11.62 1.69 -13.29
N LEU A 219 -11.39 0.44 -13.68
CA LEU A 219 -11.50 -0.73 -12.81
C LEU A 219 -10.58 -0.59 -11.58
N SER A 220 -9.33 -0.18 -11.78
CA SER A 220 -8.39 0.02 -10.67
C SER A 220 -8.76 1.21 -9.78
N ASN A 221 -9.37 2.27 -10.30
CA ASN A 221 -9.79 3.43 -9.51
C ASN A 221 -11.04 3.11 -8.71
N PHE A 222 -12.05 2.46 -9.31
CA PHE A 222 -13.24 1.98 -8.59
C PHE A 222 -12.87 1.05 -7.44
N ALA A 223 -11.99 0.07 -7.69
CA ALA A 223 -11.53 -0.85 -6.65
C ALA A 223 -10.75 -0.12 -5.53
N ARG A 224 -10.00 0.93 -5.87
CA ARG A 224 -9.26 1.73 -4.88
C ARG A 224 -10.18 2.65 -4.06
N MET A 225 -11.25 3.16 -4.67
CA MET A 225 -12.23 4.06 -4.04
C MET A 225 -13.33 3.31 -3.28
N GLY A 226 -13.25 1.98 -3.16
CA GLY A 226 -14.20 1.19 -2.39
C GLY A 226 -15.54 0.92 -3.08
N HIS A 227 -15.62 1.04 -4.41
CA HIS A 227 -16.81 0.63 -5.15
C HIS A 227 -17.01 -0.88 -5.07
N THR A 228 -18.25 -1.32 -4.84
CA THR A 228 -18.58 -2.74 -4.56
C THR A 228 -19.41 -3.41 -5.65
N SER A 229 -19.92 -2.68 -6.65
CA SER A 229 -20.82 -3.26 -7.65
C SER A 229 -20.07 -4.16 -8.63
N MET A 230 -20.33 -5.47 -8.54
CA MET A 230 -19.73 -6.47 -9.41
C MET A 230 -20.11 -6.28 -10.88
N ASN A 231 -21.31 -5.77 -11.18
CA ASN A 231 -21.74 -5.51 -12.55
C ASN A 231 -20.83 -4.50 -13.26
N THR A 232 -20.33 -3.50 -12.53
CA THR A 232 -19.36 -2.53 -13.07
C THR A 232 -18.02 -3.18 -13.38
N PHE A 233 -17.51 -4.00 -12.45
CA PHE A 233 -16.24 -4.70 -12.65
C PHE A 233 -16.32 -5.71 -13.79
N ARG A 234 -17.45 -6.43 -13.89
CA ARG A 234 -17.76 -7.35 -14.99
C ARG A 234 -17.76 -6.63 -16.33
N PHE A 235 -18.52 -5.54 -16.47
CA PHE A 235 -18.54 -4.74 -17.70
C PHE A 235 -17.14 -4.28 -18.12
N LEU A 236 -16.36 -3.70 -17.20
CA LEU A 236 -15.00 -3.23 -17.50
C LEU A 236 -14.06 -4.38 -17.84
N ALA A 237 -14.22 -5.54 -17.20
CA ALA A 237 -13.49 -6.76 -17.54
C ALA A 237 -13.83 -7.24 -18.94
N ASP A 238 -15.11 -7.32 -19.29
CA ASP A 238 -15.59 -7.79 -20.58
C ASP A 238 -15.08 -6.91 -21.73
N CYS A 239 -15.00 -5.58 -21.54
CA CYS A 239 -14.35 -4.68 -22.50
C CYS A 239 -12.88 -5.05 -22.76
N MET A 240 -12.13 -5.40 -21.72
CA MET A 240 -10.74 -5.83 -21.84
C MET A 240 -10.63 -7.24 -22.43
N PHE A 241 -11.50 -8.17 -22.02
CA PHE A 241 -11.51 -9.54 -22.52
C PHE A 241 -11.84 -9.62 -24.00
N ALA A 242 -12.82 -8.85 -24.49
CA ALA A 242 -13.17 -8.81 -25.91
C ALA A 242 -11.95 -8.42 -26.79
N HIS A 243 -11.12 -7.48 -26.32
CA HIS A 243 -9.88 -7.11 -26.99
C HIS A 243 -8.85 -8.25 -26.98
N VAL A 244 -8.68 -8.90 -25.82
CA VAL A 244 -7.73 -10.01 -25.66
C VAL A 244 -8.13 -11.21 -26.51
N GLU A 245 -9.40 -11.59 -26.51
CA GLU A 245 -9.93 -12.71 -27.30
C GLU A 245 -9.76 -12.48 -28.79
N LYS A 246 -10.03 -11.25 -29.26
CA LYS A 246 -9.80 -10.86 -30.65
C LYS A 246 -8.34 -11.11 -31.06
N HIS A 247 -7.38 -10.60 -30.28
CA HIS A 247 -5.95 -10.75 -30.60
C HIS A 247 -5.44 -12.19 -30.42
N ILE A 248 -5.94 -12.95 -29.44
CA ILE A 248 -5.63 -14.39 -29.33
C ILE A 248 -6.11 -15.13 -30.58
N SER A 249 -7.30 -14.81 -31.09
CA SER A 249 -7.85 -15.47 -32.29
C SER A 249 -7.06 -15.12 -33.55
N GLU A 250 -6.61 -13.87 -33.69
CA GLU A 250 -5.76 -13.40 -34.78
C GLU A 250 -4.40 -14.09 -34.77
N GLU A 251 -3.75 -14.18 -33.60
CA GLU A 251 -2.46 -14.87 -33.47
C GLU A 251 -2.59 -16.36 -33.77
N LYS A 252 -3.65 -17.03 -33.31
CA LYS A 252 -3.91 -18.43 -33.67
C LYS A 252 -4.06 -18.62 -35.17
N LYS A 253 -4.77 -17.72 -35.86
CA LYS A 253 -4.92 -17.75 -37.32
C LYS A 253 -3.58 -17.54 -38.05
N GLN A 254 -2.73 -16.66 -37.52
CA GLN A 254 -1.37 -16.45 -38.06
C GLN A 254 -0.50 -17.69 -37.88
N LEU A 255 -0.53 -18.33 -36.71
CA LEU A 255 0.22 -19.56 -36.45
C LEU A 255 -0.25 -20.73 -37.34
N THR A 256 -1.56 -20.88 -37.56
CA THR A 256 -2.08 -21.94 -38.44
C THR A 256 -1.73 -21.69 -39.91
N THR A 257 -1.77 -20.44 -40.38
CA THR A 257 -1.33 -20.09 -41.74
C THR A 257 0.17 -20.30 -41.93
N MET A 258 1.00 -19.96 -40.95
CA MET A 258 2.45 -20.24 -41.00
C MET A 258 2.73 -21.75 -40.98
N ALA A 259 2.01 -22.53 -40.17
CA ALA A 259 2.15 -23.99 -40.12
C ALA A 259 1.62 -24.67 -41.39
N ALA A 260 0.61 -24.10 -42.06
CA ALA A 260 0.13 -24.57 -43.36
C ALA A 260 1.12 -24.23 -44.48
N ALA A 261 1.76 -23.05 -44.42
CA ALA A 261 2.81 -22.65 -45.35
C ALA A 261 4.08 -23.51 -45.20
N SER A 262 4.45 -23.95 -43.99
CA SER A 262 5.60 -24.82 -43.76
C SER A 262 5.36 -26.29 -44.11
N LYS A 263 4.10 -26.73 -44.20
CA LYS A 263 3.70 -28.10 -44.59
C LYS A 263 3.52 -28.29 -46.10
N LYS A 264 3.68 -27.25 -46.92
CA LYS A 264 3.63 -27.39 -48.37
C LYS A 264 4.99 -27.96 -48.84
N PRO A 265 5.06 -29.21 -49.34
CA PRO A 265 6.32 -29.75 -49.85
C PRO A 265 6.72 -28.96 -51.10
N ALA A 266 8.01 -28.62 -51.18
CA ALA A 266 8.61 -28.07 -52.38
C ALA A 266 8.50 -29.10 -53.51
N ALA A 267 7.51 -28.93 -54.38
CA ALA A 267 7.41 -29.62 -55.64
C ALA A 267 7.19 -28.58 -56.75
N ALA A 268 8.21 -28.49 -57.60
CA ALA A 268 8.27 -27.91 -58.94
C ALA A 268 7.84 -26.44 -59.13
N THR A 269 8.87 -25.63 -59.35
CA THR A 269 8.90 -24.49 -60.28
C THR A 269 8.02 -24.71 -61.52
N GLU A 270 7.18 -23.72 -61.85
CA GLU A 270 7.09 -23.16 -63.20
C GLU A 270 6.43 -21.77 -63.15
N GLU A 271 6.85 -20.94 -64.10
CA GLU A 271 6.74 -19.48 -64.16
C GLU A 271 5.32 -18.98 -64.45
N SER A 272 4.92 -17.87 -63.81
CA SER A 272 4.38 -16.67 -64.49
C SER A 272 3.90 -15.62 -63.48
N ASP A 273 4.10 -14.35 -63.82
CA ASP A 273 3.56 -13.12 -63.23
C ASP A 273 4.19 -12.57 -61.95
N ALA A 274 5.43 -12.13 -62.13
CA ALA A 274 6.03 -11.04 -61.37
C ALA A 274 5.38 -9.69 -61.73
N LYS A 275 4.33 -9.30 -61.00
CA LYS A 275 4.03 -7.91 -60.60
C LYS A 275 2.81 -7.92 -59.67
N ILE A 276 2.88 -7.15 -58.58
CA ILE A 276 1.87 -7.02 -57.50
C ILE A 276 2.07 -8.00 -56.31
N ALA A 277 3.28 -8.03 -55.72
CA ALA A 277 3.46 -8.58 -54.36
C ALA A 277 4.69 -8.03 -53.59
N SER A 278 5.23 -6.85 -53.95
CA SER A 278 6.47 -6.34 -53.34
C SER A 278 6.28 -5.37 -52.16
N HIS A 279 5.06 -5.00 -51.76
CA HIS A 279 4.86 -4.06 -50.63
C HIS A 279 4.50 -4.71 -49.28
N ALA A 280 4.19 -6.00 -49.21
CA ALA A 280 3.88 -6.69 -47.95
C ALA A 280 5.08 -7.44 -47.33
N ALA A 281 6.09 -7.81 -48.12
CA ALA A 281 7.24 -8.57 -47.63
C ALA A 281 8.35 -7.69 -47.01
N SER A 282 8.43 -6.40 -47.38
CA SER A 282 9.51 -5.50 -46.94
C SER A 282 9.38 -5.05 -45.47
N GLY A 283 8.18 -5.12 -44.87
CA GLY A 283 7.98 -4.83 -43.44
C GLY A 283 8.33 -6.01 -42.52
N SER A 284 8.28 -7.24 -43.03
CA SER A 284 8.57 -8.46 -42.27
C SER A 284 10.07 -8.68 -42.09
N ALA A 285 10.88 -8.38 -43.11
CA ALA A 285 12.34 -8.54 -43.04
C ALA A 285 12.99 -7.53 -42.07
N ALA A 286 12.56 -6.27 -42.09
CA ALA A 286 13.05 -5.23 -41.16
C ALA A 286 12.60 -5.45 -39.71
N CYS A 287 11.47 -6.15 -39.49
CA CYS A 287 11.00 -6.55 -38.15
C CYS A 287 11.79 -7.75 -37.60
N MET A 288 12.17 -8.70 -38.45
CA MET A 288 13.01 -9.85 -38.10
C MET A 288 14.44 -9.42 -37.71
N ASP A 289 15.04 -8.48 -38.45
CA ASP A 289 16.38 -7.94 -38.15
C ASP A 289 16.44 -7.13 -36.84
N ARG A 290 15.32 -6.49 -36.46
CA ARG A 290 15.20 -5.73 -35.20
C ARG A 290 14.87 -6.65 -34.02
N ALA A 291 14.10 -7.72 -34.24
CA ALA A 291 13.79 -8.75 -33.26
C ALA A 291 15.02 -9.58 -32.88
N GLN A 292 15.97 -9.80 -33.80
CA GLN A 292 17.23 -10.51 -33.52
C GLN A 292 18.17 -9.77 -32.54
N ARG A 293 17.97 -8.47 -32.29
CA ARG A 293 18.76 -7.67 -31.32
C ARG A 293 18.06 -7.41 -29.99
N CYS A 294 16.77 -7.73 -29.87
CA CYS A 294 16.01 -7.55 -28.64
C CYS A 294 16.05 -8.82 -27.80
N SER A 295 16.24 -8.69 -26.48
CA SER A 295 16.14 -9.85 -25.59
C SER A 295 14.74 -10.45 -25.66
N GLN A 296 14.64 -11.77 -25.53
CA GLN A 296 13.37 -12.51 -25.55
C GLN A 296 12.35 -11.93 -24.54
N GLU A 297 12.84 -11.39 -23.41
CA GLU A 297 12.03 -10.67 -22.43
C GLU A 297 11.32 -9.43 -23.00
N VAL A 298 11.99 -8.63 -23.82
CA VAL A 298 11.41 -7.42 -24.44
C VAL A 298 10.33 -7.83 -25.43
N LEU A 299 10.61 -8.83 -26.26
CA LEU A 299 9.68 -9.35 -27.25
C LEU A 299 8.39 -9.89 -26.61
N GLU A 300 8.51 -10.67 -25.53
CA GLU A 300 7.35 -11.19 -24.81
C GLU A 300 6.57 -10.08 -24.09
N LYS A 301 7.25 -9.10 -23.47
CA LYS A 301 6.58 -7.93 -22.88
C LYS A 301 5.84 -7.10 -23.92
N GLU A 302 6.38 -6.97 -25.13
CA GLU A 302 5.72 -6.29 -26.25
C GLU A 302 4.56 -7.12 -26.80
N ARG A 303 4.71 -8.45 -26.89
CA ARG A 303 3.61 -9.37 -27.23
C ARG A 303 2.45 -9.24 -26.24
N LEU A 304 2.70 -9.24 -24.93
CA LEU A 304 1.67 -9.01 -23.92
C LEU A 304 0.99 -7.64 -24.09
N ARG A 305 1.76 -6.58 -24.36
CA ARG A 305 1.19 -5.24 -24.61
C ARG A 305 0.31 -5.23 -25.84
N ARG A 306 0.68 -5.94 -26.91
CA ARG A 306 -0.14 -6.08 -28.13
C ARG A 306 -1.41 -6.87 -27.86
N MET A 307 -1.34 -7.97 -27.10
CA MET A 307 -2.49 -8.82 -26.82
C MET A 307 -3.48 -8.21 -25.82
N CYS A 308 -2.98 -7.54 -24.79
CA CYS A 308 -3.81 -7.07 -23.68
C CYS A 308 -3.97 -5.54 -23.61
N GLY A 309 -3.15 -4.77 -24.33
CA GLY A 309 -3.07 -3.31 -24.14
C GLY A 309 -2.46 -2.89 -22.80
N LEU A 310 -1.88 -3.83 -22.03
CA LEU A 310 -1.44 -3.62 -20.64
C LEU A 310 0.03 -3.99 -20.43
N LYS A 311 0.65 -3.35 -19.43
CA LYS A 311 1.96 -3.75 -18.91
C LYS A 311 1.81 -4.97 -17.97
N PRO A 312 2.83 -5.83 -17.79
CA PRO A 312 2.75 -7.01 -16.92
C PRO A 312 2.24 -6.73 -15.50
N SER A 313 2.65 -5.61 -14.91
CA SER A 313 2.20 -5.19 -13.57
C SER A 313 0.73 -4.77 -13.51
N MET A 314 0.19 -4.22 -14.60
CA MET A 314 -1.23 -3.86 -14.73
C MET A 314 -2.08 -5.09 -15.01
N PHE A 315 -1.60 -5.99 -15.87
CA PHE A 315 -2.23 -7.25 -16.19
C PHE A 315 -2.46 -8.12 -14.94
N THR A 316 -1.41 -8.37 -14.14
CA THR A 316 -1.55 -9.16 -12.90
C THR A 316 -2.41 -8.44 -11.86
N ARG A 317 -2.43 -7.10 -11.82
CA ARG A 317 -3.30 -6.33 -10.92
C ARG A 317 -4.77 -6.42 -11.34
N TRP A 318 -5.04 -6.40 -12.64
CA TRP A 318 -6.38 -6.59 -13.16
C TRP A 318 -6.96 -7.93 -12.72
N LEU A 319 -6.22 -9.02 -12.94
CA LEU A 319 -6.64 -10.36 -12.50
C LEU A 319 -6.85 -10.43 -10.99
N ALA A 320 -5.96 -9.80 -10.20
CA ALA A 320 -6.11 -9.75 -8.74
C ALA A 320 -7.38 -9.01 -8.28
N ILE A 321 -7.76 -7.93 -8.97
CA ILE A 321 -9.00 -7.20 -8.66
C ILE A 321 -10.20 -8.09 -8.98
N LEU A 322 -10.21 -8.77 -10.14
CA LEU A 322 -11.30 -9.67 -10.50
C LEU A 322 -11.44 -10.84 -9.51
N ALA A 323 -10.32 -11.43 -9.10
CA ALA A 323 -10.33 -12.49 -8.09
C ALA A 323 -10.90 -11.99 -6.75
N ARG A 324 -10.49 -10.80 -6.29
CA ARG A 324 -10.99 -10.21 -5.05
C ARG A 324 -12.52 -10.01 -5.04
N PHE A 325 -13.12 -9.75 -6.20
CA PHE A 325 -14.57 -9.63 -6.35
C PHE A 325 -15.25 -10.95 -6.75
N ASN A 326 -14.59 -12.08 -6.54
CA ASN A 326 -15.12 -13.43 -6.81
C ASN A 326 -15.58 -13.62 -8.27
N ALA A 327 -14.86 -13.05 -9.23
CA ALA A 327 -15.16 -13.28 -10.64
C ALA A 327 -14.93 -14.77 -11.00
N PRO A 328 -15.72 -15.35 -11.92
CA PRO A 328 -15.56 -16.75 -12.31
C PRO A 328 -14.24 -16.99 -13.04
N HIS A 329 -13.37 -17.84 -12.48
CA HIS A 329 -12.05 -18.15 -13.06
C HIS A 329 -12.15 -18.80 -14.45
N GLN A 330 -13.25 -19.51 -14.74
CA GLN A 330 -13.47 -20.14 -16.05
C GLN A 330 -13.58 -19.11 -17.17
N GLN A 331 -14.15 -17.93 -16.90
CA GLN A 331 -14.34 -16.86 -17.88
C GLN A 331 -13.08 -15.99 -17.97
N TYR A 332 -12.43 -15.70 -16.83
CA TYR A 332 -11.43 -14.64 -16.77
C TYR A 332 -9.99 -15.09 -16.48
N LEU A 333 -9.75 -16.33 -16.04
CA LEU A 333 -8.39 -16.82 -15.82
C LEU A 333 -8.01 -17.88 -16.85
N ARG A 334 -8.82 -18.94 -16.96
CA ARG A 334 -8.53 -20.12 -17.77
C ARG A 334 -8.21 -19.82 -19.25
N PRO A 335 -8.93 -18.91 -19.95
CA PRO A 335 -8.63 -18.59 -21.34
C PRO A 335 -7.25 -17.93 -21.54
N LEU A 336 -6.71 -17.31 -20.49
CA LEU A 336 -5.45 -16.57 -20.52
C LEU A 336 -4.24 -17.42 -20.15
N VAL A 337 -4.44 -18.55 -19.45
CA VAL A 337 -3.36 -19.40 -18.92
C VAL A 337 -2.35 -19.76 -20.01
N LYS A 338 -2.78 -20.53 -21.01
CA LYS A 338 -1.90 -21.01 -22.08
C LYS A 338 -1.38 -19.91 -23.02
N PRO A 339 -2.22 -19.00 -23.55
CA PRO A 339 -1.75 -18.06 -24.57
C PRO A 339 -0.97 -16.86 -24.03
N VAL A 340 -1.22 -16.44 -22.78
CA VAL A 340 -0.70 -15.19 -22.22
C VAL A 340 0.16 -15.43 -20.98
N ILE A 341 -0.34 -16.17 -19.98
CA ILE A 341 0.30 -16.26 -18.67
C ILE A 341 1.57 -17.13 -18.74
N LEU A 342 1.49 -18.33 -19.31
CA LEU A 342 2.63 -19.26 -19.36
C LEU A 342 3.85 -18.69 -20.12
N PRO A 343 3.70 -18.10 -21.33
CA PRO A 343 4.85 -17.51 -22.04
C PRO A 343 5.47 -16.32 -21.29
N MET A 344 4.66 -15.54 -20.58
CA MET A 344 5.12 -14.38 -19.81
C MET A 344 5.67 -14.73 -18.42
N LEU A 345 5.44 -15.95 -17.93
CA LEU A 345 5.79 -16.35 -16.57
C LEU A 345 7.26 -16.09 -16.21
N PRO A 346 8.25 -16.34 -17.10
CA PRO A 346 9.66 -16.06 -16.81
C PRO A 346 10.00 -14.57 -16.68
N TYR A 347 9.15 -13.69 -17.20
CA TYR A 347 9.44 -12.27 -17.43
C TYR A 347 8.61 -11.32 -16.57
N PHE A 348 7.82 -11.86 -15.63
CA PHE A 348 7.05 -11.05 -14.69
C PHE A 348 7.98 -10.33 -13.71
N PRO A 349 7.98 -8.99 -13.67
CA PRO A 349 8.76 -8.26 -12.67
C PRO A 349 8.10 -8.40 -11.28
N PRO A 350 8.85 -8.46 -10.17
CA PRO A 350 8.29 -8.35 -8.83
C PRO A 350 7.42 -7.08 -8.69
N PRO A 351 6.25 -7.12 -8.02
CA PRO A 351 5.59 -8.25 -7.33
C PRO A 351 4.58 -9.03 -8.22
N SER A 352 4.69 -8.94 -9.55
CA SER A 352 3.68 -9.47 -10.46
C SER A 352 3.54 -11.00 -10.31
N PHE A 353 4.65 -11.71 -10.06
CA PHE A 353 4.64 -13.15 -9.77
C PHE A 353 3.86 -13.48 -8.50
N THR A 354 4.23 -12.89 -7.35
CA THR A 354 3.52 -13.07 -6.06
C THR A 354 2.03 -12.80 -6.21
N ARG A 355 1.69 -11.72 -6.92
CA ARG A 355 0.30 -11.35 -7.17
C ARG A 355 -0.42 -12.40 -8.01
N LEU A 356 0.23 -12.97 -9.02
CA LEU A 356 -0.34 -14.02 -9.85
C LEU A 356 -0.61 -15.30 -9.03
N VAL A 357 0.32 -15.71 -8.16
CA VAL A 357 0.12 -16.85 -7.25
C VAL A 357 -1.10 -16.60 -6.35
N SER A 358 -1.13 -15.44 -5.69
CA SER A 358 -2.25 -15.03 -4.84
C SER A 358 -3.57 -14.95 -5.60
N THR A 359 -3.54 -14.44 -6.83
CA THR A 359 -4.71 -14.34 -7.71
C THR A 359 -5.25 -15.72 -8.08
N THR A 360 -4.36 -16.66 -8.42
CA THR A 360 -4.70 -18.05 -8.74
C THR A 360 -5.39 -18.73 -7.56
N ARG A 361 -4.91 -18.47 -6.35
CA ARG A 361 -5.48 -18.94 -5.08
C ARG A 361 -6.87 -18.37 -4.82
N VAL A 362 -7.04 -17.06 -4.96
CA VAL A 362 -8.32 -16.38 -4.70
C VAL A 362 -9.37 -16.80 -5.73
N PHE A 363 -8.98 -17.05 -6.97
CA PHE A 363 -9.84 -17.62 -8.00
C PHE A 363 -10.25 -19.09 -7.76
N LYS A 364 -9.60 -19.78 -6.81
CA LYS A 364 -9.73 -21.23 -6.59
C LYS A 364 -9.54 -22.01 -7.90
N SER A 365 -8.44 -21.73 -8.60
CA SER A 365 -8.17 -22.31 -9.91
C SER A 365 -7.82 -23.80 -9.79
N THR A 366 -8.58 -24.65 -10.48
CA THR A 366 -8.30 -26.09 -10.60
C THR A 366 -7.36 -26.43 -11.78
N ASP A 367 -6.81 -25.42 -12.47
CA ASP A 367 -5.94 -25.61 -13.63
C ASP A 367 -4.54 -26.12 -13.22
N ARG A 368 -4.34 -27.45 -13.37
CA ARG A 368 -3.07 -28.13 -13.09
C ARG A 368 -1.89 -27.55 -13.87
N VAL A 369 -2.10 -27.13 -15.13
CA VAL A 369 -1.00 -26.61 -15.97
C VAL A 369 -0.47 -25.29 -15.39
N LEU A 370 -1.36 -24.44 -14.90
CA LEU A 370 -0.96 -23.18 -14.26
C LEU A 370 -0.21 -23.44 -12.96
N VAL A 371 -0.74 -24.31 -12.10
CA VAL A 371 -0.13 -24.62 -10.78
C VAL A 371 1.26 -25.23 -10.95
N GLU A 372 1.42 -26.22 -11.83
CA GLU A 372 2.73 -26.84 -12.13
C GLU A 372 3.72 -25.83 -12.69
N ALA A 373 3.29 -24.91 -13.55
CA ALA A 373 4.18 -23.88 -14.09
C ALA A 373 4.65 -22.88 -13.03
N LEU A 374 3.75 -22.47 -12.11
CA LEU A 374 4.09 -21.60 -10.98
C LEU A 374 5.08 -22.29 -10.04
N VAL A 375 4.85 -23.57 -9.73
CA VAL A 375 5.73 -24.40 -8.90
C VAL A 375 7.09 -24.60 -9.57
N GLY A 376 7.12 -25.03 -10.84
CA GLY A 376 8.35 -25.21 -11.60
C GLY A 376 9.18 -23.93 -11.70
N ARG A 377 8.53 -22.77 -11.88
CA ARG A 377 9.23 -21.47 -11.87
C ARG A 377 9.91 -21.19 -10.53
N VAL A 378 9.29 -21.57 -9.41
CA VAL A 378 9.87 -21.41 -8.08
C VAL A 378 11.04 -22.39 -7.88
N CYS A 379 10.82 -23.67 -8.16
CA CYS A 379 11.79 -24.74 -7.94
C CYS A 379 13.01 -24.66 -8.84
N ASP A 380 12.83 -24.28 -10.11
CA ASP A 380 13.88 -24.39 -11.13
C ASP A 380 14.56 -23.05 -11.44
N VAL A 381 13.95 -21.91 -11.07
CA VAL A 381 14.51 -20.58 -11.36
C VAL A 381 14.62 -19.67 -10.15
N LEU A 382 13.53 -19.43 -9.41
CA LEU A 382 13.55 -18.39 -8.37
C LEU A 382 14.35 -18.81 -7.13
N ALA A 383 14.19 -20.05 -6.66
CA ALA A 383 14.93 -20.56 -5.51
C ALA A 383 16.43 -20.71 -5.82
N PRO A 384 16.86 -21.38 -6.92
CA PRO A 384 18.28 -21.50 -7.24
C PRO A 384 18.98 -20.15 -7.51
N ALA A 385 18.26 -19.17 -8.05
CA ALA A 385 18.80 -17.83 -8.29
C ALA A 385 18.81 -16.92 -7.04
N GLY A 386 18.34 -17.39 -5.88
CA GLY A 386 18.26 -16.57 -4.66
C GLY A 386 17.27 -15.40 -4.75
N LYS A 387 16.34 -15.41 -5.72
CA LYS A 387 15.39 -14.31 -5.99
C LYS A 387 14.01 -14.52 -5.38
N LEU A 388 13.81 -15.63 -4.67
CA LEU A 388 12.55 -15.99 -4.05
C LEU A 388 12.35 -15.22 -2.73
N THR A 389 11.18 -14.62 -2.53
CA THR A 389 10.84 -13.95 -1.26
C THR A 389 9.96 -14.85 -0.38
N ARG A 390 9.98 -14.63 0.94
CA ARG A 390 9.07 -15.34 1.87
C ARG A 390 7.59 -15.15 1.55
N VAL A 391 7.22 -13.99 1.02
CA VAL A 391 5.83 -13.72 0.62
C VAL A 391 5.44 -14.63 -0.54
N ASP A 392 6.35 -14.87 -1.49
CA ASP A 392 6.12 -15.82 -2.58
C ASP A 392 5.93 -17.24 -2.04
N VAL A 393 6.78 -17.65 -1.11
CA VAL A 393 6.72 -18.99 -0.48
C VAL A 393 5.42 -19.16 0.31
N MET A 394 5.03 -18.16 1.11
CA MET A 394 3.77 -18.20 1.86
C MET A 394 2.55 -18.22 0.94
N GLU A 395 2.51 -17.41 -0.13
CA GLU A 395 1.39 -17.46 -1.08
C GLU A 395 1.36 -18.77 -1.85
N LEU A 396 2.51 -19.37 -2.16
CA LEU A 396 2.59 -20.70 -2.80
C LEU A 396 2.07 -21.79 -1.85
N LEU A 397 2.50 -21.78 -0.60
CA LEU A 397 2.03 -22.73 0.42
C LEU A 397 0.51 -22.60 0.65
N ARG A 398 -0.01 -21.37 0.67
CA ARG A 398 -1.46 -21.09 0.72
C ARG A 398 -2.22 -21.53 -0.53
N LEU A 399 -1.60 -21.53 -1.70
CA LEU A 399 -2.22 -22.00 -2.93
C LEU A 399 -2.37 -23.53 -2.91
N ILE A 400 -1.29 -24.24 -2.55
CA ILE A 400 -1.24 -25.70 -2.60
C ILE A 400 -2.08 -26.34 -1.47
N SER A 401 -2.17 -25.70 -0.31
CA SER A 401 -2.98 -26.18 0.83
C SER A 401 -4.49 -26.13 0.61
N GLN A 402 -4.99 -25.49 -0.46
CA GLN A 402 -6.43 -25.46 -0.75
C GLN A 402 -6.93 -26.82 -1.26
N ASP A 403 -8.09 -27.24 -0.78
CA ASP A 403 -8.72 -28.53 -1.10
C ASP A 403 -8.90 -28.75 -2.61
N ASP A 404 -9.37 -27.71 -3.33
CA ASP A 404 -9.65 -27.79 -4.78
C ASP A 404 -8.40 -27.68 -5.67
N THR A 405 -7.23 -27.32 -5.12
CA THR A 405 -6.02 -27.08 -5.91
C THR A 405 -5.32 -28.40 -6.24
N PRO A 406 -5.00 -28.70 -7.51
CA PRO A 406 -4.31 -29.93 -7.88
C PRO A 406 -2.94 -30.04 -7.19
N VAL A 407 -2.60 -31.23 -6.69
CA VAL A 407 -1.28 -31.51 -6.10
C VAL A 407 -0.20 -31.41 -7.19
N PRO A 408 0.83 -30.56 -7.01
CA PRO A 408 1.92 -30.45 -7.97
C PRO A 408 2.84 -31.66 -7.91
N THR A 409 3.38 -32.08 -9.07
CA THR A 409 4.32 -33.20 -9.18
C THR A 409 5.59 -33.04 -8.34
N GLN A 410 6.03 -31.81 -8.12
CA GLN A 410 7.25 -31.49 -7.38
C GLN A 410 6.99 -31.10 -5.91
N LEU A 411 5.90 -31.57 -5.29
CA LEU A 411 5.50 -31.20 -3.93
C LEU A 411 6.65 -31.30 -2.91
N ASP A 412 7.38 -32.41 -2.88
CA ASP A 412 8.47 -32.62 -1.91
C ASP A 412 9.63 -31.61 -2.08
N ARG A 413 9.89 -31.15 -3.31
CA ARG A 413 10.88 -30.07 -3.57
C ARG A 413 10.35 -28.75 -3.04
N VAL A 414 9.07 -28.46 -3.25
CA VAL A 414 8.44 -27.23 -2.77
C VAL A 414 8.45 -27.17 -1.25
N LEU A 415 8.07 -28.25 -0.56
CA LEU A 415 8.01 -28.28 0.89
C LEU A 415 9.39 -28.11 1.54
N ARG A 416 10.45 -28.65 0.92
CA ARG A 416 11.84 -28.37 1.33
C ARG A 416 12.22 -26.90 1.14
N ILE A 417 11.91 -26.30 -0.02
CA ILE A 417 12.11 -24.87 -0.25
C ILE A 417 11.32 -24.03 0.77
N CYS A 418 10.11 -24.47 1.15
CA CYS A 418 9.33 -23.82 2.19
C CYS A 418 10.06 -23.85 3.53
N LYS A 419 10.60 -25.00 3.95
CA LYS A 419 11.44 -25.11 5.14
C LYS A 419 12.64 -24.16 5.08
N ASP A 420 13.39 -24.19 3.98
CA ASP A 420 14.62 -23.41 3.81
C ASP A 420 14.37 -21.89 3.80
N TYR A 421 13.25 -21.41 3.25
CA TYR A 421 12.98 -19.98 3.17
C TYR A 421 12.16 -19.44 4.34
N LEU A 422 11.28 -20.24 4.93
CA LEU A 422 10.46 -19.84 6.08
C LEU A 422 11.17 -20.06 7.41
N GLY A 423 12.13 -20.98 7.47
CA GLY A 423 13.02 -21.17 8.62
C GLY A 423 13.93 -19.97 8.89
N SER A 424 14.63 -20.01 10.02
CA SER A 424 15.61 -18.99 10.42
C SER A 424 16.86 -19.07 9.53
N SER A 425 16.74 -18.61 8.29
CA SER A 425 17.84 -18.67 7.32
C SER A 425 18.69 -17.42 7.39
N THR A 426 19.93 -17.62 7.80
CA THR A 426 21.01 -16.62 7.73
C THR A 426 21.41 -16.49 6.26
N SER A 427 20.96 -15.44 5.58
CA SER A 427 21.44 -15.16 4.23
C SER A 427 22.65 -14.23 4.30
N THR A 428 23.80 -14.72 3.81
CA THR A 428 24.97 -13.87 3.57
C THR A 428 24.74 -13.07 2.29
N TYR A 429 24.68 -11.74 2.41
CA TYR A 429 24.55 -10.90 1.22
C TYR A 429 25.90 -10.81 0.50
N THR A 430 26.01 -11.40 -0.69
CA THR A 430 27.09 -11.09 -1.64
C THR A 430 26.60 -10.03 -2.62
N ALA A 431 26.99 -8.78 -2.38
CA ALA A 431 27.16 -7.63 -3.29
C ALA A 431 26.27 -7.39 -4.56
N GLU A 432 25.23 -8.15 -4.89
CA GLU A 432 24.66 -8.13 -6.26
C GLU A 432 23.29 -7.48 -6.46
N GLU A 433 22.59 -6.91 -5.47
CA GLU A 433 21.52 -5.93 -5.77
C GLU A 433 22.06 -4.51 -5.72
N VAL A 434 23.02 -4.23 -6.59
CA VAL A 434 23.05 -2.94 -7.26
C VAL A 434 21.86 -2.95 -8.21
N ALA A 435 20.80 -2.24 -7.88
CA ALA A 435 19.81 -1.89 -8.89
C ALA A 435 20.57 -1.18 -10.01
N ALA A 436 20.67 -1.80 -11.19
CA ALA A 436 21.43 -1.28 -12.34
C ALA A 436 20.98 0.12 -12.83
N ASN A 437 20.02 0.77 -12.16
CA ASN A 437 19.40 2.03 -12.55
C ASN A 437 19.45 3.14 -11.47
N SER A 438 20.20 3.00 -10.37
CA SER A 438 20.47 4.17 -9.52
C SER A 438 21.67 4.96 -10.07
N ALA A 439 21.39 6.14 -10.60
CA ALA A 439 22.40 7.07 -11.13
C ALA A 439 23.37 7.64 -10.07
N ASP A 440 23.27 7.22 -8.80
CA ASP A 440 24.19 7.61 -7.73
C ASP A 440 25.32 6.58 -7.60
N ARG A 441 26.42 6.80 -8.33
CA ARG A 441 27.69 6.07 -8.21
C ARG A 441 28.53 6.48 -6.99
N SER A 442 27.96 7.22 -6.04
CA SER A 442 28.68 7.81 -4.88
C SER A 442 28.44 7.11 -3.55
N ALA A 443 27.57 6.09 -3.47
CA ALA A 443 27.37 5.34 -2.23
C ALA A 443 28.52 4.34 -2.02
N ALA A 444 29.23 4.46 -0.89
CA ALA A 444 30.27 3.53 -0.47
C ALA A 444 29.77 2.07 -0.55
N PRO A 445 30.64 1.10 -0.90
CA PRO A 445 30.27 -0.31 -0.96
C PRO A 445 29.72 -0.76 0.40
N ARG A 446 28.55 -1.41 0.37
CA ARG A 446 27.85 -1.92 1.55
C ARG A 446 28.80 -2.76 2.40
N PRO A 447 28.82 -2.62 3.75
CA PRO A 447 29.49 -3.60 4.59
C PRO A 447 28.85 -4.97 4.38
N ARG A 448 29.70 -6.00 4.27
CA ARG A 448 29.28 -7.41 4.21
C ARG A 448 28.56 -7.73 5.52
N GLY A 449 27.32 -8.18 5.44
CA GLY A 449 26.52 -8.53 6.61
C GLY A 449 25.72 -9.82 6.39
N THR A 450 25.63 -10.63 7.43
CA THR A 450 24.65 -11.71 7.56
C THR A 450 23.30 -11.11 7.96
N VAL A 451 22.31 -11.20 7.08
CA VAL A 451 20.93 -10.85 7.42
C VAL A 451 20.26 -12.14 7.87
N THR A 452 19.95 -12.27 9.16
CA THR A 452 19.00 -13.30 9.58
C THR A 452 17.61 -12.74 9.33
N VAL A 453 16.90 -13.34 8.38
CA VAL A 453 15.49 -13.00 8.20
C VAL A 453 14.73 -13.87 9.19
N VAL A 454 13.94 -13.29 10.08
CA VAL A 454 13.25 -14.03 11.15
C VAL A 454 11.75 -14.08 10.85
N PRO A 455 11.10 -15.27 10.86
CA PRO A 455 9.65 -15.36 10.68
C PRO A 455 8.92 -14.71 11.86
N ARG A 456 7.76 -14.09 11.63
CA ARG A 456 6.97 -13.51 12.71
C ARG A 456 6.13 -14.58 13.40
N PRO A 457 5.81 -14.44 14.70
CA PRO A 457 4.91 -15.36 15.39
C PRO A 457 3.58 -15.59 14.65
N ARG A 458 2.95 -14.52 14.14
CA ARG A 458 1.73 -14.63 13.32
C ARG A 458 1.92 -15.46 12.06
N ASP A 459 3.06 -15.32 11.39
CA ASP A 459 3.37 -16.10 10.19
C ASP A 459 3.67 -17.56 10.53
N MET A 460 4.31 -17.83 11.67
CA MET A 460 4.49 -19.19 12.21
C MET A 460 3.14 -19.87 12.46
N CYS A 461 2.22 -19.21 13.18
CA CYS A 461 0.86 -19.73 13.37
C CYS A 461 0.14 -19.97 12.04
N ASN A 462 0.32 -19.06 11.06
CA ASN A 462 -0.27 -19.24 9.74
C ASN A 462 0.28 -20.48 9.03
N VAL A 463 1.58 -20.78 9.15
CA VAL A 463 2.16 -22.00 8.58
C VAL A 463 1.56 -23.24 9.24
N VAL A 464 1.44 -23.28 10.57
CA VAL A 464 0.83 -24.42 11.28
C VAL A 464 -0.63 -24.63 10.86
N LYS A 465 -1.41 -23.56 10.69
CA LYS A 465 -2.76 -23.64 10.12
C LYS A 465 -2.77 -24.29 8.73
N LEU A 466 -1.79 -23.97 7.89
CA LEU A 466 -1.67 -24.56 6.55
C LEU A 466 -1.27 -26.03 6.61
N ILE A 467 -0.41 -26.44 7.55
CA ILE A 467 -0.10 -27.87 7.79
C ILE A 467 -1.39 -28.63 8.11
N GLY A 468 -2.25 -28.07 8.97
CA GLY A 468 -3.57 -28.63 9.24
C GLY A 468 -4.47 -28.77 8.01
N SER A 469 -4.37 -27.85 7.05
CA SER A 469 -5.05 -27.98 5.76
C SER A 469 -4.44 -29.08 4.89
N PHE A 470 -3.11 -29.22 4.89
CA PHE A 470 -2.43 -30.30 4.17
C PHE A 470 -2.79 -31.68 4.72
N GLN A 471 -2.87 -31.85 6.05
CA GLN A 471 -3.24 -33.12 6.69
C GLN A 471 -4.66 -33.58 6.34
N LYS A 472 -5.55 -32.67 5.95
CA LYS A 472 -6.92 -33.00 5.51
C LYS A 472 -7.00 -33.48 4.07
N ARG A 473 -5.90 -33.39 3.31
CA ARG A 473 -5.87 -33.79 1.90
C ARG A 473 -5.44 -35.25 1.76
N ASP A 474 -6.39 -36.12 1.45
CA ASP A 474 -6.16 -37.56 1.26
C ASP A 474 -5.13 -37.88 0.16
N GLU A 475 -4.98 -36.97 -0.82
CA GLU A 475 -4.06 -37.12 -1.95
C GLU A 475 -2.58 -36.94 -1.56
N ILE A 476 -2.29 -36.38 -0.38
CA ILE A 476 -0.93 -36.04 0.07
C ILE A 476 -0.52 -36.98 1.20
N PRO A 477 0.51 -37.82 1.01
CA PRO A 477 1.05 -38.65 2.08
C PRO A 477 1.53 -37.79 3.25
N LEU A 478 1.21 -38.20 4.48
CA LEU A 478 1.65 -37.49 5.69
C LEU A 478 3.18 -37.40 5.79
N GLU A 479 3.90 -38.39 5.27
CA GLU A 479 5.37 -38.44 5.22
C GLU A 479 5.97 -37.29 4.40
N SER A 480 5.28 -36.82 3.35
CA SER A 480 5.71 -35.67 2.55
C SER A 480 5.71 -34.36 3.35
N LEU A 481 4.97 -34.29 4.45
CA LEU A 481 4.87 -33.09 5.30
C LEU A 481 6.04 -32.94 6.28
N THR A 482 6.93 -33.94 6.40
CA THR A 482 8.08 -33.92 7.31
C THR A 482 8.86 -32.59 7.32
N PRO A 483 9.19 -31.96 6.16
CA PRO A 483 9.89 -30.67 6.16
C PRO A 483 9.15 -29.53 6.88
N LEU A 484 7.82 -29.53 6.84
CA LEU A 484 6.99 -28.54 7.53
C LEU A 484 6.82 -28.87 9.03
N LEU A 485 6.85 -30.15 9.40
CA LEU A 485 6.81 -30.57 10.80
C LEU A 485 8.10 -30.17 11.52
N GLU A 486 9.26 -30.44 10.90
CA GLU A 486 10.57 -30.00 11.40
C GLU A 486 10.62 -28.46 11.55
N LEU A 487 10.05 -27.74 10.57
CA LEU A 487 9.93 -26.28 10.63
C LEU A 487 9.09 -25.80 11.82
N THR A 488 8.07 -26.57 12.22
CA THR A 488 7.20 -26.23 13.36
C THR A 488 7.97 -26.32 14.68
N GLU A 489 8.85 -27.31 14.83
CA GLU A 489 9.74 -27.40 15.99
C GLU A 489 10.75 -26.25 16.03
N ASP A 490 11.28 -25.83 14.87
CA ASP A 490 12.14 -24.64 14.79
C ASP A 490 11.39 -23.36 15.18
N PHE A 491 10.11 -23.26 14.84
CA PHE A 491 9.24 -22.17 15.30
C PHE A 491 9.02 -22.24 16.81
N ALA A 492 8.84 -23.42 17.39
CA ALA A 492 8.68 -23.59 18.83
C ALA A 492 9.92 -23.12 19.60
N LYS A 493 11.13 -23.55 19.18
CA LYS A 493 12.41 -23.06 19.73
C LYS A 493 12.51 -21.54 19.62
N ARG A 494 12.08 -21.00 18.49
CA ARG A 494 12.14 -19.56 18.24
C ARG A 494 11.16 -18.77 19.10
N LEU A 495 9.93 -19.23 19.28
CA LEU A 495 8.95 -18.62 20.18
C LEU A 495 9.45 -18.69 21.63
N ALA A 496 10.06 -19.80 22.04
CA ALA A 496 10.64 -19.96 23.36
C ALA A 496 11.76 -18.94 23.64
N TYR A 497 12.59 -18.61 22.64
CA TYR A 497 13.60 -17.56 22.74
C TYR A 497 12.97 -16.15 22.77
N LEU A 498 11.92 -15.90 21.97
CA LEU A 498 11.22 -14.62 22.00
C LEU A 498 10.47 -14.38 23.32
N MET A 499 10.00 -15.45 23.97
CA MET A 499 9.44 -15.39 25.32
C MET A 499 10.48 -15.01 26.36
N GLU A 500 11.70 -15.57 26.28
CA GLU A 500 12.80 -15.17 27.18
C GLU A 500 13.16 -13.68 27.05
N LEU A 501 12.99 -13.12 25.84
CA LEU A 501 13.19 -11.69 25.59
C LEU A 501 11.97 -10.82 25.96
N CYS A 502 10.85 -11.41 26.39
CA CYS A 502 9.59 -10.72 26.71
C CYS A 502 8.99 -9.89 25.57
N VAL A 503 9.26 -10.25 24.31
CA VAL A 503 8.82 -9.47 23.12
C VAL A 503 7.68 -10.12 22.34
N VAL A 504 7.37 -11.40 22.60
CA VAL A 504 6.25 -12.09 21.97
C VAL A 504 5.01 -11.98 22.84
N SER A 505 3.84 -11.85 22.20
CA SER A 505 2.57 -11.90 22.92
C SER A 505 2.26 -13.33 23.36
N LEU A 506 1.90 -13.51 24.62
CA LEU A 506 1.49 -14.80 25.18
C LEU A 506 0.28 -15.39 24.42
N THR A 507 -0.67 -14.53 24.01
CA THR A 507 -1.80 -14.94 23.14
C THR A 507 -1.37 -15.61 21.82
N GLN A 508 -0.24 -15.17 21.24
CA GLN A 508 0.29 -15.77 20.00
C GLN A 508 0.99 -17.09 20.27
N VAL A 509 1.61 -17.24 21.44
CA VAL A 509 2.21 -18.51 21.89
C VAL A 509 1.11 -19.52 22.17
N ASP A 510 0.06 -19.14 22.88
CA ASP A 510 -1.08 -20.00 23.20
C ASP A 510 -1.79 -20.44 21.93
N ALA A 511 -2.06 -19.51 21.01
CA ALA A 511 -2.62 -19.84 19.70
C ALA A 511 -1.71 -20.77 18.88
N PHE A 512 -0.39 -20.65 18.99
CA PHE A 512 0.55 -21.55 18.32
C PHE A 512 0.50 -22.97 18.92
N LEU A 513 0.52 -23.08 20.25
CA LEU A 513 0.45 -24.35 20.96
C LEU A 513 -0.88 -25.07 20.71
N GLU A 514 -2.00 -24.35 20.82
CA GLU A 514 -3.35 -24.88 20.54
C GLU A 514 -3.43 -25.42 19.10
N LEU A 515 -2.85 -24.72 18.12
CA LEU A 515 -2.80 -25.20 16.74
C LEU A 515 -1.96 -26.47 16.60
N CYS A 516 -0.81 -26.56 17.29
CA CYS A 516 0.03 -27.75 17.25
C CYS A 516 -0.66 -28.96 17.87
N GLU A 517 -1.33 -28.78 19.01
CA GLU A 517 -2.14 -29.83 19.66
C GLU A 517 -3.31 -30.26 18.78
N ARG A 518 -4.07 -29.30 18.25
CA ARG A 518 -5.23 -29.55 17.38
C ARG A 518 -4.85 -30.33 16.12
N HIS A 519 -3.68 -30.06 15.55
CA HIS A 519 -3.17 -30.72 14.35
C HIS A 519 -2.28 -31.93 14.67
N GLN A 520 -2.19 -32.33 15.95
CA GLN A 520 -1.42 -33.49 16.42
C GLN A 520 0.01 -33.49 15.86
N ILE A 521 0.66 -32.33 15.88
CA ILE A 521 2.03 -32.18 15.38
C ILE A 521 2.96 -33.01 16.28
N PRO A 522 3.76 -33.94 15.71
CA PRO A 522 4.69 -34.72 16.50
C PRO A 522 5.81 -33.82 17.05
N ASP A 523 6.16 -34.01 18.32
CA ASP A 523 7.28 -33.33 18.99
C ASP A 523 8.47 -34.29 19.13
N VAL A 524 9.20 -34.46 18.04
CA VAL A 524 10.34 -35.39 17.98
C VAL A 524 11.53 -34.83 18.75
N SER A 525 11.76 -33.51 18.72
CA SER A 525 12.87 -32.88 19.44
C SER A 525 12.55 -32.42 20.87
N GLY A 526 11.30 -32.49 21.32
CA GLY A 526 10.87 -31.98 22.64
C GLY A 526 10.75 -30.45 22.72
N ALA A 527 10.78 -29.77 21.57
CA ALA A 527 10.77 -28.31 21.49
C ALA A 527 9.40 -27.72 21.81
N LEU A 528 8.31 -28.40 21.41
CA LEU A 528 6.95 -27.98 21.75
C LEU A 528 6.72 -28.15 23.26
N GLU A 529 7.18 -29.26 23.82
CA GLU A 529 7.11 -29.49 25.26
C GLU A 529 7.91 -28.44 26.05
N GLN A 530 9.10 -28.07 25.59
CA GLN A 530 9.89 -27.01 26.20
C GLN A 530 9.16 -25.65 26.16
N LEU A 531 8.53 -25.30 25.04
CA LEU A 531 7.74 -24.07 24.91
C LEU A 531 6.54 -24.07 25.87
N MET A 532 5.81 -25.20 25.94
CA MET A 532 4.71 -25.38 26.89
C MET A 532 5.17 -25.22 28.35
N ARG A 533 6.30 -25.83 28.72
CA ARG A 533 6.87 -25.71 30.07
C ARG A 533 7.20 -24.25 30.40
N LYS A 534 7.89 -23.54 29.50
CA LYS A 534 8.17 -22.10 29.68
C LYS A 534 6.91 -21.25 29.84
N ARG A 535 5.86 -21.54 29.06
CA ARG A 535 4.57 -20.85 29.18
C ARG A 535 3.91 -21.12 30.53
N ARG A 536 4.01 -22.35 31.06
CA ARG A 536 3.55 -22.70 32.41
C ARG A 536 4.41 -22.04 33.49
N ASP A 537 5.72 -21.96 33.30
CA ASP A 537 6.64 -21.32 34.25
C ASP A 537 6.29 -19.83 34.44
N VAL A 538 5.90 -19.12 33.37
CA VAL A 538 5.42 -17.72 33.45
C VAL A 538 4.22 -17.62 34.40
N VAL A 539 3.24 -18.53 34.28
CA VAL A 539 2.07 -18.58 35.18
C VAL A 539 2.47 -18.95 36.60
N LEU A 540 3.39 -19.90 36.77
CA LEU A 540 3.85 -20.34 38.10
C LEU A 540 4.72 -19.30 38.82
N HIS A 541 5.48 -18.49 38.08
CA HIS A 541 6.32 -17.43 38.65
C HIS A 541 5.48 -16.25 39.13
N ALA A 542 4.35 -15.95 38.48
CA ALA A 542 3.37 -14.97 38.97
C ALA A 542 2.79 -15.37 40.34
N LYS A 543 2.53 -16.68 40.54
CA LYS A 543 2.01 -17.25 41.80
C LYS A 543 2.94 -17.12 43.02
N ARG A 544 4.16 -16.61 42.88
CA ARG A 544 5.16 -16.53 43.96
C ARG A 544 5.33 -15.15 44.61
N SER A 545 4.49 -14.17 44.30
CA SER A 545 4.40 -12.97 45.14
C SER A 545 3.92 -13.36 46.56
N PRO A 546 4.73 -13.20 47.62
CA PRO A 546 4.34 -13.59 48.97
C PRO A 546 3.16 -12.76 49.52
N GLU A 547 2.87 -11.61 48.90
CA GLU A 547 1.81 -10.68 49.32
C GLU A 547 0.43 -11.09 48.81
N ALA A 548 0.33 -11.71 47.62
CA ALA A 548 -0.94 -12.19 47.05
C ALA A 548 -1.44 -13.50 47.68
N ALA A 549 -0.52 -14.35 48.17
CA ALA A 549 -0.86 -15.63 48.82
C ALA A 549 -1.58 -15.48 50.17
N ALA A 550 -1.65 -14.27 50.74
CA ALA A 550 -2.34 -13.98 51.99
C ALA A 550 -3.84 -13.69 51.82
N GLU A 551 -4.29 -13.30 50.63
CA GLU A 551 -5.67 -12.87 50.37
C GLU A 551 -6.56 -13.97 49.74
N ASP A 552 -5.97 -15.01 49.15
CA ASP A 552 -6.72 -16.01 48.40
C ASP A 552 -7.14 -17.24 49.24
N ARG A 553 -8.02 -17.01 50.23
CA ARG A 553 -8.68 -18.09 50.99
C ARG A 553 -9.97 -18.62 50.36
N ASP A 554 -10.44 -18.03 49.27
CA ASP A 554 -11.76 -18.32 48.70
C ASP A 554 -11.67 -18.94 47.29
N GLY A 555 -10.94 -20.05 47.17
CA GLY A 555 -11.05 -21.14 46.17
C GLY A 555 -11.86 -20.93 44.88
N ARG A 556 -11.71 -19.81 44.17
CA ARG A 556 -12.42 -19.47 42.94
C ARG A 556 -11.40 -19.17 41.84
N GLY A 557 -10.50 -20.12 41.60
CA GLY A 557 -9.52 -20.03 40.53
C GLY A 557 -10.17 -20.08 39.14
N SER A 558 -9.61 -19.31 38.19
CA SER A 558 -9.37 -19.70 36.79
C SER A 558 -9.22 -18.52 35.82
N ALA A 559 -9.52 -17.26 36.19
CA ALA A 559 -9.44 -16.12 35.26
C ALA A 559 -8.51 -14.98 35.72
N THR A 560 -8.45 -14.72 37.02
CA THR A 560 -7.60 -13.67 37.62
C THR A 560 -6.11 -14.02 37.57
N ASP A 561 -5.78 -15.30 37.77
CA ASP A 561 -4.39 -15.79 37.82
C ASP A 561 -3.63 -15.64 36.48
N ASP A 562 -4.35 -15.74 35.36
CA ASP A 562 -3.75 -15.59 34.03
C ASP A 562 -3.49 -14.12 33.71
N GLU A 563 -4.39 -13.21 34.11
CA GLU A 563 -4.21 -11.76 33.92
C GLU A 563 -3.01 -11.23 34.72
N GLU A 564 -2.85 -11.66 35.98
CA GLU A 564 -1.69 -11.31 36.81
C GLU A 564 -0.37 -11.84 36.22
N ALA A 565 -0.40 -13.04 35.65
CA ALA A 565 0.77 -13.61 34.99
C ALA A 565 1.14 -12.89 33.69
N GLU A 566 0.15 -12.43 32.94
CA GLU A 566 0.38 -11.59 31.76
C GLU A 566 0.98 -10.24 32.17
N GLU A 567 0.45 -9.59 33.21
CA GLU A 567 0.99 -8.32 33.71
C GLU A 567 2.43 -8.46 34.20
N ALA A 568 2.73 -9.51 34.97
CA ALA A 568 4.08 -9.80 35.44
C ALA A 568 5.08 -10.09 34.30
N TYR A 569 4.63 -10.78 33.24
CA TYR A 569 5.45 -11.03 32.05
C TYR A 569 5.72 -9.74 31.26
N TYR A 570 4.67 -8.97 30.99
CA TYR A 570 4.76 -7.75 30.19
C TYR A 570 5.41 -6.59 30.97
N GLY A 571 5.43 -6.63 32.29
CA GLY A 571 6.08 -5.66 33.19
C GLY A 571 7.61 -5.83 33.32
N GLN A 572 8.20 -6.89 32.73
CA GLN A 572 9.66 -7.06 32.71
C GLN A 572 10.38 -6.05 31.80
N LEU A 573 9.65 -5.44 30.87
CA LEU A 573 10.14 -4.38 29.99
C LEU A 573 9.34 -3.11 30.25
N ASP A 574 10.04 -1.98 30.23
CA ASP A 574 9.40 -0.67 30.25
C ASP A 574 8.44 -0.51 29.06
N ILE A 575 7.31 0.16 29.30
CA ILE A 575 6.24 0.34 28.32
C ILE A 575 6.78 1.07 27.07
N ASP A 576 7.61 2.10 27.25
CA ASP A 576 8.16 2.89 26.15
C ASP A 576 9.13 2.07 25.29
N VAL A 577 9.93 1.20 25.92
CA VAL A 577 10.84 0.26 25.23
C VAL A 577 10.03 -0.72 24.38
N ARG A 578 8.98 -1.31 24.95
CA ARG A 578 8.11 -2.29 24.27
C ARG A 578 7.36 -1.66 23.09
N GLU A 579 6.80 -0.47 23.28
CA GLU A 579 6.11 0.27 22.22
C GLU A 579 7.08 0.66 21.09
N THR A 580 8.25 1.17 21.44
CA THR A 580 9.29 1.53 20.46
C THR A 580 9.75 0.31 19.67
N PHE A 581 10.00 -0.82 20.34
CA PHE A 581 10.33 -2.09 19.68
C PHE A 581 9.24 -2.52 18.68
N ASN A 582 7.97 -2.42 19.05
CA ASN A 582 6.85 -2.74 18.16
C ASN A 582 6.76 -1.78 16.96
N LYS A 583 7.02 -0.48 17.15
CA LYS A 583 7.09 0.50 16.06
C LYS A 583 8.28 0.23 15.13
N ILE A 584 9.43 -0.18 15.66
CA ILE A 584 10.57 -0.62 14.86
C ILE A 584 10.17 -1.85 14.03
N LEU A 585 9.59 -2.89 14.63
CA LEU A 585 9.11 -4.08 13.90
C LEU A 585 8.15 -3.72 12.76
N LEU A 586 7.15 -2.87 13.04
CA LEU A 586 6.16 -2.45 12.05
C LEU A 586 6.80 -1.69 10.88
N THR A 587 7.68 -0.76 11.18
CA THR A 587 8.31 0.13 10.19
C THR A 587 9.38 -0.61 9.40
N ASN A 588 10.16 -1.45 10.07
CA ASN A 588 11.21 -2.27 9.48
C ASN A 588 10.67 -3.24 8.45
N ASP A 589 9.54 -3.84 8.77
CA ASP A 589 8.94 -4.83 7.90
C ASP A 589 7.82 -4.27 7.03
N TRP A 590 7.78 -2.95 6.83
CA TRP A 590 6.80 -2.37 5.93
C TRP A 590 7.08 -2.80 4.49
N ASN A 591 6.47 -3.92 4.11
CA ASN A 591 6.69 -4.55 2.84
C ASN A 591 5.65 -4.06 1.83
N THR A 592 6.01 -3.04 1.06
CA THR A 592 5.36 -2.83 -0.23
C THR A 592 6.07 -3.69 -1.26
N HIS A 593 5.56 -4.91 -1.44
CA HIS A 593 5.82 -5.71 -2.63
C HIS A 593 7.30 -6.06 -2.86
N GLY A 594 7.93 -6.70 -1.87
CA GLY A 594 9.31 -7.20 -1.96
C GLY A 594 10.35 -6.09 -1.94
N ARG A 595 10.20 -5.11 -1.03
CA ARG A 595 11.13 -3.97 -0.87
C ARG A 595 11.16 -2.98 -2.05
N TYR A 596 10.17 -3.04 -2.96
CA TYR A 596 10.19 -2.27 -4.21
C TYR A 596 9.82 -0.79 -4.08
N ARG A 597 9.20 -0.35 -2.98
CA ARG A 597 8.95 1.07 -2.71
C ARG A 597 9.57 1.50 -1.39
N PRO A 598 10.06 2.75 -1.30
CA PRO A 598 10.49 3.34 -0.04
C PRO A 598 9.34 3.33 0.96
N LEU A 599 9.68 3.36 2.26
CA LEU A 599 8.72 3.52 3.35
C LEU A 599 7.71 4.64 2.99
N PRO A 600 6.38 4.45 3.10
CA PRO A 600 5.43 5.50 2.73
C PRO A 600 5.69 6.77 3.53
N GLY A 601 5.58 7.94 2.87
CA GLY A 601 5.78 9.24 3.52
C GLY A 601 5.02 9.43 4.84
N PRO A 602 3.72 9.07 4.94
CA PRO A 602 2.99 9.15 6.21
C PRO A 602 3.63 8.30 7.31
N LEU A 603 3.96 7.04 7.00
CA LEU A 603 4.62 6.15 7.97
C LEU A 603 6.01 6.66 8.39
N GLN A 604 6.74 7.35 7.51
CA GLN A 604 8.00 8.01 7.88
C GLN A 604 7.77 9.13 8.88
N VAL A 605 6.74 9.97 8.66
CA VAL A 605 6.40 11.08 9.57
C VAL A 605 5.92 10.54 10.91
N ASP A 606 5.00 9.57 10.90
CA ASP A 606 4.48 8.94 12.10
C ASP A 606 5.61 8.31 12.91
N PHE A 607 6.47 7.51 12.27
CA PHE A 607 7.60 6.88 12.94
C PHE A 607 8.56 7.91 13.56
N ARG A 608 8.87 9.00 12.83
CA ARG A 608 9.73 10.07 13.37
C ARG A 608 9.09 10.77 14.56
N ASN A 609 7.80 11.06 14.49
CA ASN A 609 7.08 11.68 15.60
C ASN A 609 7.09 10.78 16.84
N GLU A 610 6.91 9.46 16.70
CA GLU A 610 7.02 8.54 17.84
C GLU A 610 8.42 8.54 18.45
N LEU A 611 9.47 8.51 17.63
CA LEU A 611 10.86 8.53 18.12
C LEU A 611 11.17 9.80 18.95
N THR A 612 10.49 10.93 18.68
CA THR A 612 10.70 12.17 19.45
C THR A 612 10.10 12.13 20.86
N LYS A 613 9.20 11.18 21.16
CA LYS A 613 8.53 11.08 22.47
C LYS A 613 9.39 10.34 23.51
N VAL A 614 10.23 9.41 23.05
CA VAL A 614 10.98 8.42 23.83
C VAL A 614 12.38 8.96 24.21
N SER A 615 12.95 8.49 25.33
CA SER A 615 14.34 8.84 25.72
C SER A 615 15.40 8.12 24.87
N ALA A 616 16.64 8.60 24.84
CA ALA A 616 17.71 7.93 24.09
C ALA A 616 18.11 6.59 24.72
N LEU A 617 17.99 6.45 26.05
CA LEU A 617 18.24 5.19 26.76
C LEU A 617 17.20 4.13 26.37
N GLU A 618 15.90 4.42 26.47
CA GLU A 618 14.81 3.53 26.05
C GLU A 618 14.92 3.18 24.57
N LEU A 619 15.25 4.17 23.72
CA LEU A 619 15.43 3.96 22.30
C LEU A 619 16.60 3.01 22.00
N LEU A 620 17.74 3.16 22.70
CA LEU A 620 18.88 2.24 22.58
C LEU A 620 18.54 0.83 23.09
N GLN A 621 17.81 0.71 24.20
CA GLN A 621 17.33 -0.56 24.72
C GLN A 621 16.41 -1.26 23.71
N ALA A 622 15.46 -0.54 23.12
CA ALA A 622 14.56 -1.08 22.09
C ALA A 622 15.33 -1.52 20.83
N VAL A 623 16.36 -0.78 20.43
CA VAL A 623 17.23 -1.12 19.29
C VAL A 623 18.10 -2.35 19.57
N ASP A 624 18.66 -2.48 20.77
CA ASP A 624 19.41 -3.68 21.20
C ASP A 624 18.49 -4.90 21.28
N LEU A 625 17.29 -4.73 21.86
CA LEU A 625 16.25 -5.76 21.91
C LEU A 625 15.84 -6.20 20.49
N PHE A 626 15.69 -5.25 19.57
CA PHE A 626 15.48 -5.55 18.16
C PHE A 626 16.67 -6.30 17.54
N GLY A 627 17.90 -5.93 17.87
CA GLY A 627 19.11 -6.64 17.41
C GLY A 627 19.17 -8.09 17.90
N LYS A 628 18.80 -8.33 19.17
CA LYS A 628 18.73 -9.67 19.78
C LYS A 628 17.58 -10.51 19.22
N ALA A 629 16.41 -9.90 19.05
CA ALA A 629 15.26 -10.56 18.48
C ALA A 629 15.51 -10.85 16.99
N CYS A 630 15.90 -9.87 16.19
CA CYS A 630 16.00 -9.96 14.74
C CYS A 630 17.42 -9.59 14.22
N PRO A 631 18.43 -10.47 14.41
CA PRO A 631 19.81 -10.16 14.07
C PRO A 631 20.02 -9.77 12.59
N GLY A 632 20.57 -8.58 12.35
CA GLY A 632 20.85 -8.10 10.99
C GLY A 632 19.61 -7.82 10.13
N ALA A 633 18.39 -7.85 10.68
CA ALA A 633 17.16 -7.65 9.92
C ALA A 633 16.80 -6.16 9.68
N LEU A 634 17.54 -5.24 10.33
CA LEU A 634 17.25 -3.81 10.32
C LEU A 634 17.49 -3.21 8.92
N GLN A 635 16.42 -2.69 8.30
CA GLN A 635 16.43 -2.07 6.97
C GLN A 635 17.02 -0.66 7.01
N ASP A 636 17.50 -0.19 5.86
CA ASP A 636 18.21 1.09 5.75
C ASP A 636 17.39 2.31 6.19
N ALA A 637 16.12 2.41 5.76
CA ALA A 637 15.29 3.56 6.10
C ALA A 637 15.04 3.68 7.62
N PRO A 638 14.51 2.65 8.33
CA PRO A 638 14.43 2.66 9.79
C PRO A 638 15.78 2.89 10.45
N ARG A 639 16.86 2.23 9.98
CA ARG A 639 18.23 2.41 10.51
C ARG A 639 18.68 3.86 10.49
N LEU A 640 18.41 4.57 9.38
CA LEU A 640 18.73 5.99 9.24
C LEU A 640 17.91 6.86 10.19
N PHE A 641 16.59 6.60 10.31
CA PHE A 641 15.74 7.37 11.24
C PHE A 641 16.11 7.16 12.70
N LEU A 642 16.40 5.92 13.10
CA LEU A 642 16.84 5.57 14.45
C LEU A 642 18.19 6.21 14.79
N SER A 643 19.17 6.10 13.88
CA SER A 643 20.49 6.70 14.07
C SER A 643 20.39 8.22 14.17
N ARG A 644 19.58 8.84 13.31
CA ARG A 644 19.37 10.28 13.31
C ARG A 644 18.73 10.78 14.60
N SER A 645 17.65 10.14 15.06
CA SER A 645 16.96 10.55 16.29
C SER A 645 17.89 10.41 17.51
N LEU A 646 18.64 9.31 17.63
CA LEU A 646 19.63 9.16 18.71
C LEU A 646 20.69 10.26 18.69
N LEU A 647 21.21 10.62 17.51
CA LEU A 647 22.20 11.69 17.38
C LEU A 647 21.61 13.07 17.68
N GLU A 648 20.36 13.34 17.30
CA GLU A 648 19.66 14.61 17.57
C GLU A 648 19.33 14.75 19.08
N LYS A 649 19.01 13.66 19.78
CA LYS A 649 18.79 13.65 21.24
C LYS A 649 20.06 13.87 22.05
N LEU A 650 21.18 13.34 21.59
CA LEU A 650 22.47 13.41 22.31
C LEU A 650 23.31 14.63 21.87
N GLY A 651 23.06 15.15 20.68
CA GLY A 651 23.72 16.33 20.12
C GLY A 651 23.18 17.63 20.70
N LYS A 652 23.87 18.74 20.41
CA LYS A 652 23.47 20.10 20.87
C LYS A 652 22.47 20.79 19.94
N GLU A 653 22.21 20.22 18.76
CA GLU A 653 21.41 20.83 17.67
C GLU A 653 19.89 20.69 17.88
N GLY A 654 19.44 19.73 18.69
CA GLY A 654 18.03 19.49 18.98
C GLY A 654 17.30 18.63 17.94
N GLU A 655 16.10 18.17 18.29
CA GLU A 655 15.23 17.34 17.43
C GLU A 655 14.23 18.21 16.65
N VAL A 656 14.04 17.94 15.36
CA VAL A 656 13.00 18.62 14.56
C VAL A 656 11.66 17.91 14.77
N VAL A 657 10.71 18.59 15.42
CA VAL A 657 9.39 18.07 15.77
C VAL A 657 8.30 18.83 14.99
N VAL A 658 7.26 18.12 14.56
CA VAL A 658 6.03 18.77 14.04
C VAL A 658 5.14 19.09 15.23
N GLU A 659 4.89 20.37 15.50
CA GLU A 659 4.00 20.77 16.58
C GLU A 659 2.54 20.53 16.15
N GLU A 660 1.82 19.65 16.86
CA GLU A 660 0.47 19.20 16.47
C GLU A 660 -0.56 20.34 16.45
N ALA A 661 -0.43 21.32 17.35
CA ALA A 661 -1.33 22.46 17.43
C ALA A 661 -1.22 23.41 16.22
N THR A 662 -0.02 23.57 15.67
CA THR A 662 0.27 24.56 14.61
C THR A 662 0.59 23.92 13.26
N ASN A 663 0.82 22.60 13.22
CA ASN A 663 1.39 21.85 12.10
C ASN A 663 2.69 22.49 11.55
N SER A 664 3.46 23.16 12.41
CA SER A 664 4.72 23.81 12.07
C SER A 664 5.92 22.99 12.54
N LEU A 665 7.07 23.14 11.87
CA LEU A 665 8.32 22.48 12.25
C LEU A 665 9.04 23.31 13.31
N VAL A 666 9.21 22.76 14.51
CA VAL A 666 9.90 23.40 15.63
C VAL A 666 11.11 22.56 16.02
N ILE A 667 12.25 23.20 16.28
CA ILE A 667 13.44 22.53 16.80
C ILE A 667 13.30 22.46 18.33
N ARG A 668 13.08 21.27 18.87
CA ARG A 668 13.04 21.02 20.30
C ARG A 668 14.46 20.83 20.80
N GLN A 669 14.88 21.62 21.78
CA GLN A 669 16.20 21.43 22.39
C GLN A 669 16.31 20.06 23.06
N PRO A 670 17.52 19.47 23.10
CA PRO A 670 17.76 18.18 23.72
C PRO A 670 17.29 18.21 25.18
N ARG A 671 16.45 17.24 25.58
CA ARG A 671 16.09 17.08 26.99
C ARG A 671 17.35 16.70 27.77
N ALA A 672 17.57 17.30 28.94
CA ALA A 672 18.65 16.87 29.80
C ALA A 672 18.34 15.46 30.32
N GLU A 673 18.93 14.43 29.71
CA GLU A 673 18.75 13.05 30.19
C GLU A 673 19.31 12.91 31.60
N LEU A 674 18.44 12.59 32.54
CA LEU A 674 18.78 12.31 33.93
C LEU A 674 19.20 10.84 34.01
N LEU A 675 20.47 10.56 33.76
CA LEU A 675 21.04 9.23 33.87
C LEU A 675 21.61 9.04 35.29
N THR A 676 21.24 7.96 35.96
CA THR A 676 21.94 7.52 37.17
C THR A 676 23.31 6.91 36.83
N ARG A 677 24.09 6.55 37.84
CA ARG A 677 25.38 5.88 37.65
C ARG A 677 25.22 4.52 36.96
N GLU A 678 24.17 3.78 37.31
CA GLU A 678 23.86 2.48 36.72
C GLU A 678 23.37 2.63 35.28
N ASP A 679 22.49 3.62 35.03
CA ASP A 679 22.00 3.91 33.68
C ASP A 679 23.13 4.30 32.73
N LEU A 680 24.11 5.08 33.18
CA LEU A 680 25.24 5.47 32.33
C LEU A 680 26.13 4.28 31.96
N GLN A 681 26.33 3.32 32.87
CA GLN A 681 27.04 2.08 32.58
C GLN A 681 26.27 1.22 31.56
N ALA A 682 24.96 1.04 31.78
CA ALA A 682 24.09 0.32 30.86
C ALA A 682 24.05 0.99 29.46
N PHE A 683 23.90 2.32 29.43
CA PHE A 683 23.90 3.12 28.20
C PHE A 683 25.20 2.92 27.41
N THR A 684 26.35 2.98 28.09
CA THR A 684 27.66 2.80 27.44
C THR A 684 27.78 1.41 26.83
N ALA A 685 27.36 0.37 27.56
CA ALA A 685 27.37 -1.02 27.06
C ALA A 685 26.43 -1.21 25.86
N LEU A 686 25.25 -0.56 25.87
CA LEU A 686 24.30 -0.58 24.76
C LEU A 686 24.86 0.12 23.51
N VAL A 687 25.55 1.26 23.67
CA VAL A 687 26.20 1.96 22.55
C VAL A 687 27.28 1.11 21.88
N GLU A 688 28.03 0.30 22.63
CA GLU A 688 29.04 -0.59 22.04
C GLU A 688 28.42 -1.74 21.23
N ARG A 689 27.29 -2.28 21.70
CA ARG A 689 26.62 -3.45 21.12
C ARG A 689 25.57 -3.12 20.06
N THR A 690 25.19 -1.86 19.92
CA THR A 690 24.12 -1.44 19.00
C THR A 690 24.40 -1.85 17.55
N PRO A 691 23.38 -2.32 16.80
CA PRO A 691 23.50 -2.55 15.36
C PRO A 691 23.65 -1.25 14.54
N LEU A 692 23.52 -0.08 15.17
CA LEU A 692 23.61 1.23 14.52
C LEU A 692 25.07 1.71 14.46
N GLU A 693 25.78 1.35 13.39
CA GLU A 693 27.19 1.74 13.20
C GLU A 693 27.42 3.24 13.33
N ALA A 694 26.53 4.06 12.76
CA ALA A 694 26.63 5.52 12.81
C ALA A 694 26.56 6.09 14.24
N VAL A 695 25.83 5.44 15.16
CA VAL A 695 25.78 5.84 16.57
C VAL A 695 27.05 5.38 17.28
N ARG A 696 27.47 4.14 17.05
CA ARG A 696 28.67 3.55 17.66
C ARG A 696 29.96 4.30 17.30
N THR A 697 30.06 4.83 16.07
CA THR A 697 31.26 5.56 15.62
C THR A 697 31.12 7.08 15.70
N SER A 698 30.03 7.61 16.26
CA SER A 698 29.81 9.06 16.32
C SER A 698 30.57 9.69 17.49
N PRO A 699 31.41 10.73 17.25
CA PRO A 699 32.08 11.44 18.32
C PRO A 699 31.09 12.16 19.25
N VAL A 700 29.92 12.56 18.75
CA VAL A 700 28.89 13.25 19.55
C VAL A 700 28.42 12.39 20.73
N VAL A 701 28.20 11.09 20.47
CA VAL A 701 27.74 10.13 21.48
C VAL A 701 28.80 9.93 22.56
N TRP A 702 30.06 9.72 22.16
CA TRP A 702 31.14 9.48 23.10
C TRP A 702 31.55 10.73 23.90
N VAL A 703 31.41 11.93 23.34
CA VAL A 703 31.56 13.19 24.09
C VAL A 703 30.47 13.32 25.15
N PHE A 704 29.21 13.02 24.82
CA PHE A 704 28.11 13.03 25.79
C PHE A 704 28.36 12.05 26.95
N ILE A 705 28.75 10.80 26.65
CA ILE A 705 29.08 9.79 27.67
C ILE A 705 30.20 10.30 28.58
N LYS A 706 31.26 10.88 28.01
CA LYS A 706 32.38 11.44 28.77
C LYS A 706 31.95 12.56 29.71
N GLU A 707 31.25 13.58 29.19
CA GLU A 707 30.76 14.71 30.01
C GLU A 707 29.84 14.26 31.15
N LYS A 708 29.03 13.22 30.92
CA LYS A 708 28.14 12.64 31.96
C LYS A 708 28.93 11.82 32.98
N ALA A 709 29.94 11.05 32.55
CA ALA A 709 30.79 10.28 33.44
C ALA A 709 31.60 11.17 34.39
N GLU A 710 32.14 12.28 33.88
CA GLU A 710 32.84 13.29 34.69
C GLU A 710 31.93 13.89 35.77
N ARG A 711 30.69 14.26 35.41
CA ARG A 711 29.72 14.82 36.37
C ARG A 711 29.29 13.83 37.45
N LEU A 712 29.21 12.53 37.13
CA LEU A 712 28.79 11.48 38.05
C LEU A 712 29.96 10.84 38.84
N GLY A 713 31.21 11.15 38.47
CA GLY A 713 32.42 10.63 39.10
C GLY A 713 32.76 9.17 38.72
N LEU A 714 32.45 8.74 37.50
CA LEU A 714 32.65 7.37 37.00
C LEU A 714 33.92 7.24 36.15
N ALA A 715 35.08 7.10 36.80
CA ALA A 715 36.39 7.06 36.15
C ALA A 715 36.56 5.93 35.11
N SER A 716 35.91 4.76 35.32
CA SER A 716 36.00 3.63 34.38
C SER A 716 35.31 3.91 33.04
N VAL A 717 34.12 4.51 33.09
CA VAL A 717 33.34 4.88 31.89
C VAL A 717 34.03 6.05 31.17
N GLU A 718 34.56 7.02 31.92
CA GLU A 718 35.31 8.15 31.37
C GLU A 718 36.56 7.70 30.60
N ALA A 719 37.34 6.77 31.17
CA ALA A 719 38.51 6.20 30.52
C ALA A 719 38.14 5.49 29.21
N THR A 720 37.03 4.72 29.22
CA THR A 720 36.51 4.01 28.04
C THR A 720 36.08 4.98 26.94
N ALA A 721 35.31 6.02 27.29
CA ALA A 721 34.88 7.04 26.34
C ALA A 721 36.06 7.84 25.76
N THR A 722 37.07 8.13 26.59
CA THR A 722 38.28 8.84 26.16
C THR A 722 39.12 7.99 25.19
N ALA A 723 39.25 6.69 25.45
CA ALA A 723 39.93 5.76 24.55
C ALA A 723 39.21 5.62 23.19
N ARG A 724 37.88 5.58 23.19
CA ARG A 724 37.09 5.56 21.94
C ARG A 724 37.20 6.85 21.15
N LEU A 725 37.18 8.00 21.82
CA LEU A 725 37.36 9.29 21.16
C LEU A 725 38.75 9.40 20.51
N THR A 726 39.82 8.94 21.17
CA THR A 726 41.16 8.96 20.56
C THR A 726 41.27 8.03 19.35
N GLU A 727 40.65 6.85 19.39
CA GLU A 727 40.55 5.93 18.25
C GLU A 727 39.84 6.57 17.05
N LEU A 728 38.67 7.20 17.28
CA LEU A 728 37.88 7.85 16.23
C LEU A 728 38.61 9.04 15.60
N HIS A 729 39.30 9.86 16.39
CA HIS A 729 40.16 10.94 15.87
C HIS A 729 41.33 10.40 15.04
N GLY A 730 41.90 9.25 15.42
CA GLY A 730 42.93 8.55 14.67
C GLY A 730 42.44 8.02 13.32
N MET A 731 41.21 7.50 13.26
CA MET A 731 40.58 7.03 12.02
C MET A 731 40.25 8.19 11.07
N ALA A 732 39.73 9.31 11.58
CA ALA A 732 39.45 10.50 10.77
C ALA A 732 40.71 11.04 10.09
N ARG A 733 41.85 11.08 10.80
CA ARG A 733 43.14 11.52 10.20
C ARG A 733 43.66 10.58 9.11
N ARG A 734 43.35 9.29 9.16
CA ARG A 734 43.75 8.31 8.12
C ARG A 734 42.81 8.29 6.90
N ALA A 735 41.57 8.75 7.02
CA ALA A 735 40.64 8.83 5.90
C ALA A 735 40.86 10.08 5.02
N TYR A 736 41.57 11.09 5.55
CA TYR A 736 41.94 12.33 4.86
C TYR A 736 43.40 12.38 4.38
N ALA A 737 44.19 11.35 4.69
CA ALA A 737 45.54 11.12 4.14
C ALA A 737 45.45 10.05 3.05
#